data_AF-A0A9P1GZ93-F1
#
_entry.id   AF-A0A9P1GZ93-F1
#
_cell.length_a   1.000
_cell.length_b   1.000
_cell.length_c   1.000
_cell.angle_alpha   90.00
_cell.angle_beta   90.00
_cell.angle_gamma   90.00
#
_symmetry.space_group_name_H-M   'P 1'
#
loop_
_entity.id
_entity.type
_entity.pdbx_description
1 polymer ?
#
loop_
_entity_poly.entity_id
_entity_poly.type
_entity_poly.pdbx_seq_one_letter_code
_entity_poly.pdbx_strand_id
1 'polypeptide(L)'
;MALSSATELLPVCSSLAARATSGAREINGVLTDHSDQSEAVEFQKLQVLSTKLQKLAVDAHAFGGKVRSAQVVSLDLQTALSAHLPEIDASSAILAKQVMRVGRYTPREAINLATLLQYEVFLDVSTSFLTLMIHLLSRSSKADQDRSLSHEDTKLLLIRTATACHDIARSNGILRVDQPVHTLQDASGSMPPAYEELPPPFENSPTYVESSPSEAPPEAAPGFRDSDSHTPYTGKGKAKESSSGGFLSAFKAVTAALRTKPELLVVPLCQASANGNVPQVKALLNQGANINGRNEEGQTPLICTILSGQLDVLRFLLSAGADHGICDSGRKGKTPLLHAIEAQNRDAAELLLTHGVDPNQADDWGQLYFASLVRGDTAPSWIELLLSFGADPNGKDMHGRPLVILALQKRAKQPDCEEVVKLLLRHGAKPGSKGPDGTPLIHIALQQKRERLVYRLLEIGANPNAKDVSGISLLAVALKKNDRALAKALLERGADPNAADIYGSYPIINVLCEKRLAPADRDALARILLEHGARADRKDHWGVTAVEHTVVPILEGIALPPSNSENISIVELILRNGGDANQSLSKVAGEPTLLTHALDRSGWAIAAAALRYGANPNLMDKEGRTPLLLSVRKGSVEAVGLLIQHGAMVNYPRQSLPLDVALSQGDTEIVSLLRSQGAVSAAKLPDSTVH
;
A
#
# COMPACT_ATOMS: atom_id res chain seq x y z
N MET A 1 41.06 -43.30 43.00
CA MET A 1 41.64 -42.15 42.27
C MET A 1 41.36 -42.16 40.76
N ALA A 2 41.31 -43.31 40.06
CA ALA A 2 41.09 -43.33 38.60
C ALA A 2 39.72 -42.80 38.10
N LEU A 3 38.62 -42.92 38.87
CA LEU A 3 37.30 -42.40 38.43
C LEU A 3 37.21 -40.85 38.47
N SER A 4 38.10 -40.17 39.22
CA SER A 4 38.10 -38.72 39.37
C SER A 4 38.48 -37.97 38.09
N SER A 5 39.40 -38.53 37.29
CA SER A 5 39.86 -37.90 36.03
C SER A 5 38.87 -38.09 34.88
N ALA A 6 38.11 -39.19 34.85
CA ALA A 6 37.09 -39.41 33.83
C ALA A 6 35.88 -38.48 34.00
N THR A 7 35.54 -38.10 35.24
CA THR A 7 34.48 -37.13 35.52
C THR A 7 34.83 -35.70 35.08
N GLU A 8 36.12 -35.36 34.97
CA GLU A 8 36.58 -34.06 34.45
C GLU A 8 36.31 -33.89 32.95
N LEU A 9 35.97 -34.97 32.23
CA LEU A 9 35.62 -34.93 30.80
C LEU A 9 34.12 -34.64 30.56
N LEU A 10 33.27 -34.72 31.58
CA LEU A 10 31.83 -34.49 31.45
C LEU A 10 31.48 -33.07 30.96
N PRO A 11 32.13 -31.99 31.43
CA PRO A 11 31.90 -30.63 30.91
C PRO A 11 32.22 -30.53 29.42
N VAL A 12 33.30 -31.17 28.96
CA VAL A 12 33.70 -31.23 27.54
C VAL A 12 32.61 -31.89 26.70
N CYS A 13 32.07 -33.02 27.18
CA CYS A 13 30.96 -33.71 26.49
C CYS A 13 29.71 -32.83 26.35
N SER A 14 29.36 -32.10 27.41
CA SER A 14 28.21 -31.19 27.38
C SER A 14 28.43 -29.99 26.45
N SER A 15 29.66 -29.43 26.42
CA SER A 15 30.04 -28.33 25.53
C SER A 15 30.01 -28.76 24.07
N LEU A 16 30.56 -29.94 23.76
CA LEU A 16 30.54 -30.53 22.43
C LEU A 16 29.11 -30.75 21.93
N ALA A 17 28.25 -31.37 22.75
CA ALA A 17 26.86 -31.62 22.39
C ALA A 17 26.06 -30.32 22.18
N ALA A 18 26.24 -29.33 23.06
CA ALA A 18 25.57 -28.03 22.95
C ALA A 18 25.95 -27.31 21.65
N ARG A 19 27.25 -27.28 21.30
CA ARG A 19 27.72 -26.65 20.06
C ARG A 19 27.26 -27.38 18.82
N ALA A 20 27.31 -28.71 18.82
CA ALA A 20 26.83 -29.49 17.68
C ALA A 20 25.33 -29.27 17.45
N THR A 21 24.54 -29.23 18.52
CA THR A 21 23.10 -28.89 18.46
C THR A 21 22.87 -27.46 17.93
N SER A 22 23.65 -26.49 18.43
CA SER A 22 23.53 -25.10 17.99
C SER A 22 23.90 -24.94 16.52
N GLY A 23 25.02 -25.50 16.08
CA GLY A 23 25.47 -25.44 14.69
C GLY A 23 24.49 -26.08 13.72
N ALA A 24 23.91 -27.23 14.08
CA ALA A 24 22.87 -27.86 13.26
C ALA A 24 21.61 -26.98 13.14
N ARG A 25 21.22 -26.29 14.22
CA ARG A 25 20.08 -25.38 14.21
C ARG A 25 20.31 -24.19 13.28
N GLU A 26 21.48 -23.57 13.33
CA GLU A 26 21.85 -22.45 12.47
C GLU A 26 21.83 -22.86 10.99
N ILE A 27 22.43 -23.99 10.64
CA ILE A 27 22.42 -24.51 9.26
C ILE A 27 20.98 -24.78 8.79
N ASN A 28 20.15 -25.38 9.64
CA ASN A 28 18.75 -25.64 9.29
C ASN A 28 17.97 -24.35 9.04
N GLY A 29 18.25 -23.28 9.81
CA GLY A 29 17.69 -21.95 9.56
C GLY A 29 18.05 -21.42 8.17
N VAL A 30 19.33 -21.49 7.80
CA VAL A 30 19.80 -21.09 6.46
C VAL A 30 19.12 -21.91 5.36
N LEU A 31 18.98 -23.23 5.55
CA LEU A 31 18.37 -24.13 4.56
C LEU A 31 16.86 -23.88 4.40
N THR A 32 16.14 -23.53 5.47
CA THR A 32 14.71 -23.19 5.38
C THR A 32 14.45 -21.96 4.52
N ASP A 33 15.39 -21.01 4.52
CA ASP A 33 15.29 -19.78 3.74
C ASP A 33 15.70 -19.94 2.27
N HIS A 34 16.36 -21.06 1.92
CA HIS A 34 16.81 -21.39 0.56
C HIS A 34 16.13 -22.66 0.01
N SER A 35 14.86 -22.91 0.37
CA SER A 35 14.12 -24.11 -0.08
C SER A 35 14.16 -24.33 -1.58
N ASP A 36 14.13 -23.24 -2.35
CA ASP A 36 14.09 -23.23 -3.81
C ASP A 36 15.43 -23.61 -4.44
N GLN A 37 16.52 -23.59 -3.67
CA GLN A 37 17.87 -23.95 -4.11
C GLN A 37 18.39 -25.25 -3.46
N SER A 38 17.47 -26.07 -2.92
CA SER A 38 17.81 -27.31 -2.21
C SER A 38 18.61 -28.34 -3.03
N GLU A 39 18.59 -28.23 -4.37
CA GLU A 39 19.37 -29.09 -5.26
C GLU A 39 20.83 -28.64 -5.45
N ALA A 40 21.22 -27.44 -5.02
CA ALA A 40 22.59 -26.96 -5.15
C ALA A 40 23.55 -27.78 -4.26
N VAL A 41 24.71 -28.14 -4.80
CA VAL A 41 25.69 -29.02 -4.15
C VAL A 41 26.13 -28.46 -2.79
N GLU A 42 26.35 -27.15 -2.69
CA GLU A 42 26.75 -26.48 -1.46
C GLU A 42 25.68 -26.61 -0.36
N PHE A 43 24.40 -26.45 -0.71
CA PHE A 43 23.28 -26.56 0.25
C PHE A 43 22.99 -28.01 0.62
N GLN A 44 23.10 -28.96 -0.32
CA GLN A 44 23.04 -30.39 0.00
C GLN A 44 24.15 -30.78 0.99
N LYS A 45 25.36 -30.25 0.80
CA LYS A 45 26.50 -30.48 1.70
C LYS A 45 26.30 -29.85 3.07
N LEU A 46 25.70 -28.66 3.14
CA LEU A 46 25.26 -28.07 4.42
C LEU A 46 24.20 -28.95 5.11
N GLN A 47 23.22 -29.49 4.37
CA GLN A 47 22.23 -30.40 4.93
C GLN A 47 22.88 -31.66 5.51
N VAL A 48 23.82 -32.27 4.78
CA VAL A 48 24.61 -33.40 5.29
C VAL A 48 25.38 -33.00 6.54
N LEU A 49 26.03 -31.84 6.55
CA LEU A 49 26.77 -31.34 7.71
C LEU A 49 25.86 -31.17 8.94
N SER A 50 24.64 -30.64 8.76
CA SER A 50 23.64 -30.50 9.82
C SER A 50 23.26 -31.86 10.42
N THR A 51 22.97 -32.87 9.58
CA THR A 51 22.65 -34.22 10.07
C THR A 51 23.80 -34.85 10.84
N LYS A 52 25.06 -34.65 10.40
CA LYS A 52 26.25 -35.15 11.09
C LYS A 52 26.49 -34.44 12.41
N LEU A 53 26.22 -33.14 12.51
CA LEU A 53 26.27 -32.40 13.77
C LEU A 53 25.21 -32.89 14.76
N GLN A 54 23.98 -33.16 14.32
CA GLN A 54 22.95 -33.77 15.17
C GLN A 54 23.40 -35.13 15.70
N LYS A 55 23.99 -35.97 14.83
CA LYS A 55 24.56 -37.26 15.25
C LYS A 55 25.67 -37.09 16.29
N LEU A 56 26.60 -36.15 16.07
CA LEU A 56 27.66 -35.85 17.02
C LEU A 56 27.11 -35.42 18.39
N ALA A 57 26.03 -34.63 18.42
CA ALA A 57 25.38 -34.23 19.67
C ALA A 57 24.82 -35.44 20.43
N VAL A 58 24.14 -36.36 19.73
CA VAL A 58 23.62 -37.60 20.31
C VAL A 58 24.74 -38.48 20.85
N ASP A 59 25.80 -38.69 20.06
CA ASP A 59 26.94 -39.52 20.44
C ASP A 59 27.70 -38.92 21.64
N ALA A 60 27.84 -37.59 21.72
CA ALA A 60 28.47 -36.89 22.85
C ALA A 60 27.65 -37.04 24.14
N HIS A 61 26.32 -36.96 24.06
CA HIS A 61 25.43 -37.22 25.19
C HIS A 61 25.50 -38.69 25.64
N ALA A 62 25.46 -39.64 24.69
CA ALA A 62 25.56 -41.06 24.97
C ALA A 62 26.90 -41.41 25.64
N PHE A 63 28.00 -40.83 25.13
CA PHE A 63 29.33 -40.97 25.72
C PHE A 63 29.38 -40.40 27.15
N GLY A 64 28.88 -39.19 27.38
CA GLY A 64 28.81 -38.60 28.72
C GLY A 64 27.94 -39.39 29.71
N GLY A 65 26.87 -40.06 29.23
CA GLY A 65 26.09 -41.00 30.03
C GLY A 65 26.90 -42.25 30.38
N LYS A 66 27.64 -42.79 29.41
CA LYS A 66 28.49 -43.97 29.62
C LYS A 66 29.63 -43.72 30.57
N VAL A 67 30.30 -42.57 30.48
CA VAL A 67 31.34 -42.14 31.43
C VAL A 67 30.82 -42.14 32.88
N ARG A 68 29.56 -41.71 33.11
CA ARG A 68 28.95 -41.75 34.46
C ARG A 68 28.66 -43.16 34.97
N SER A 69 28.32 -44.08 34.07
CA SER A 69 27.94 -45.46 34.41
C SER A 69 29.09 -46.46 34.40
N ALA A 70 30.26 -46.06 33.90
CA ALA A 70 31.41 -46.95 33.73
C ALA A 70 31.97 -47.39 35.08
N GLN A 71 32.02 -48.71 35.32
CA GLN A 71 32.55 -49.27 36.56
C GLN A 71 34.09 -49.29 36.58
N VAL A 72 34.71 -49.39 35.40
CA VAL A 72 36.15 -49.61 35.23
C VAL A 72 36.65 -48.80 34.03
N VAL A 73 37.76 -48.08 34.24
CA VAL A 73 38.48 -47.36 33.18
C VAL A 73 39.98 -47.66 33.31
N SER A 74 40.61 -48.12 32.24
CA SER A 74 42.06 -48.36 32.18
C SER A 74 42.85 -47.05 32.03
N LEU A 75 44.14 -47.07 32.36
CA LEU A 75 45.00 -45.89 32.25
C LEU A 75 45.23 -45.49 30.79
N ASP A 76 45.37 -46.47 29.89
CA ASP A 76 45.56 -46.25 28.45
C ASP A 76 44.30 -45.64 27.81
N LEU A 77 43.10 -46.05 28.28
CA LEU A 77 41.85 -45.43 27.84
C LEU A 77 41.72 -43.99 28.34
N GLN A 78 42.13 -43.72 29.59
CA GLN A 78 42.13 -42.36 30.13
C GLN A 78 43.08 -41.43 29.37
N THR A 79 44.28 -41.90 29.07
CA THR A 79 45.26 -41.12 28.32
C THR A 79 44.76 -40.82 26.91
N ALA A 80 44.21 -41.80 26.19
CA ALA A 80 43.60 -41.59 24.87
C ALA A 80 42.43 -40.59 24.90
N LEU A 81 41.54 -40.69 25.90
CA LEU A 81 40.43 -39.75 26.07
C LEU A 81 40.92 -38.33 26.39
N SER A 82 41.89 -38.19 27.28
CA SER A 82 42.44 -36.89 27.67
C SER A 82 43.23 -36.21 26.54
N ALA A 83 43.81 -36.98 25.62
CA ALA A 83 44.53 -36.45 24.46
C ALA A 83 43.57 -35.94 23.38
N HIS A 84 42.58 -36.74 22.98
CA HIS A 84 41.79 -36.44 21.78
C HIS A 84 40.47 -35.72 22.02
N LEU A 85 39.80 -35.95 23.16
CA LEU A 85 38.48 -35.35 23.39
C LEU A 85 38.54 -33.80 23.48
N PRO A 86 39.54 -33.18 24.14
CA PRO A 86 39.70 -31.73 24.13
C PRO A 86 40.02 -31.16 22.74
N GLU A 87 40.77 -31.90 21.90
CA GLU A 87 41.08 -31.48 20.52
C GLU A 87 39.84 -31.50 19.61
N ILE A 88 38.98 -32.52 19.76
CA ILE A 88 37.68 -32.60 19.09
C ILE A 88 36.80 -31.43 19.54
N ASP A 89 36.77 -31.16 20.85
CA ASP A 89 36.01 -30.07 21.43
C ASP A 89 36.48 -28.69 20.93
N ALA A 90 37.80 -28.46 20.85
CA ALA A 90 38.37 -27.25 20.27
C ALA A 90 38.06 -27.11 18.77
N SER A 91 38.18 -28.19 17.99
CA SER A 91 37.89 -28.19 16.55
C SER A 91 36.40 -27.97 16.27
N SER A 92 35.52 -28.52 17.11
CA SER A 92 34.08 -28.23 17.09
C SER A 92 33.77 -26.76 17.39
N ALA A 93 34.58 -26.08 18.22
CA ALA A 93 34.48 -24.63 18.43
C ALA A 93 34.71 -23.84 17.14
N ILE A 94 35.77 -24.23 16.41
CA ILE A 94 36.15 -23.59 15.16
C ILE A 94 35.02 -23.78 14.15
N LEU A 95 34.56 -25.03 13.96
CA LEU A 95 33.45 -25.34 13.07
C LEU A 95 32.20 -24.53 13.44
N ALA A 96 31.79 -24.53 14.72
CA ALA A 96 30.61 -23.80 15.17
C ALA A 96 30.72 -22.30 14.85
N LYS A 97 31.88 -21.67 15.12
CA LYS A 97 32.11 -20.25 14.76
C LYS A 97 32.05 -20.01 13.27
N GLN A 98 32.54 -20.93 12.45
CA GLN A 98 32.49 -20.78 11.00
C GLN A 98 31.05 -20.90 10.50
N VAL A 99 30.26 -21.85 11.03
CA VAL A 99 28.84 -21.98 10.70
C VAL A 99 28.06 -20.68 10.99
N MET A 100 28.34 -19.98 12.09
CA MET A 100 27.72 -18.68 12.40
C MET A 100 27.98 -17.59 11.34
N ARG A 101 28.97 -17.78 10.46
CA ARG A 101 29.28 -16.85 9.36
C ARG A 101 28.39 -17.08 8.14
N VAL A 102 27.78 -18.25 8.02
CA VAL A 102 26.80 -18.54 6.96
C VAL A 102 25.46 -17.98 7.45
N GLY A 103 25.14 -16.79 6.96
CA GLY A 103 23.89 -16.09 7.30
C GLY A 103 22.75 -16.48 6.36
N ARG A 104 21.58 -15.89 6.64
CA ARG A 104 20.34 -16.10 5.88
C ARG A 104 20.43 -15.75 4.40
N TYR A 105 21.34 -14.85 4.03
CA TYR A 105 21.52 -14.35 2.67
C TYR A 105 22.88 -14.69 2.06
N THR A 106 23.60 -15.67 2.62
CA THR A 106 24.90 -16.06 2.08
C THR A 106 24.73 -16.73 0.71
N PRO A 107 25.27 -16.15 -0.38
CA PRO A 107 25.14 -16.74 -1.71
C PRO A 107 25.96 -18.04 -1.81
N ARG A 108 25.49 -19.00 -2.61
CA ARG A 108 26.16 -20.31 -2.76
C ARG A 108 27.62 -20.17 -3.22
N GLU A 109 27.92 -19.17 -4.06
CA GLU A 109 29.26 -18.93 -4.61
C GLU A 109 30.27 -18.53 -3.51
N ALA A 110 29.77 -17.92 -2.42
CA ALA A 110 30.58 -17.55 -1.27
C ALA A 110 30.91 -18.75 -0.37
N ILE A 111 30.21 -19.89 -0.51
CA ILE A 111 30.44 -21.07 0.34
C ILE A 111 31.66 -21.85 -0.18
N ASN A 112 32.61 -22.11 0.72
CA ASN A 112 33.81 -22.88 0.41
C ASN A 112 33.54 -24.39 0.52
N LEU A 113 33.18 -25.00 -0.60
CA LEU A 113 32.90 -26.44 -0.70
C LEU A 113 34.04 -27.32 -0.18
N ALA A 114 35.31 -26.93 -0.40
CA ALA A 114 36.45 -27.72 0.07
C ALA A 114 36.50 -27.80 1.60
N THR A 115 36.19 -26.69 2.27
CA THR A 115 36.13 -26.63 3.74
C THR A 115 34.92 -27.36 4.31
N LEU A 116 33.77 -27.34 3.62
CA LEU A 116 32.62 -28.18 3.98
C LEU A 116 32.96 -29.67 3.98
N LEU A 117 33.68 -30.14 2.95
CA LEU A 117 34.12 -31.54 2.88
C LEU A 117 35.10 -31.89 4.02
N GLN A 118 35.99 -30.97 4.40
CA GLN A 118 36.87 -31.16 5.57
C GLN A 118 36.05 -31.29 6.87
N TYR A 119 35.01 -30.48 7.05
CA TYR A 119 34.11 -30.59 8.21
C TYR A 119 33.33 -31.91 8.20
N GLU A 120 32.87 -32.40 7.05
CA GLU A 120 32.24 -33.72 6.95
C GLU A 120 33.17 -34.84 7.42
N VAL A 121 34.43 -34.84 6.99
CA VAL A 121 35.44 -35.84 7.39
C VAL A 121 35.70 -35.76 8.90
N PHE A 122 35.85 -34.56 9.45
CA PHE A 122 36.06 -34.35 10.88
C PHE A 122 34.90 -34.91 11.72
N LEU A 123 33.65 -34.66 11.32
CA LEU A 123 32.47 -35.16 12.04
C LEU A 123 32.34 -36.68 11.96
N ASP A 124 32.65 -37.30 10.80
CA ASP A 124 32.64 -38.76 10.66
C ASP A 124 33.66 -39.43 11.57
N VAL A 125 34.86 -38.87 11.65
CA VAL A 125 35.93 -39.42 12.50
C VAL A 125 35.61 -39.19 13.97
N SER A 126 35.05 -38.05 14.34
CA SER A 126 34.67 -37.73 15.72
C SER A 126 33.52 -38.60 16.24
N THR A 127 32.49 -38.85 15.43
CA THR A 127 31.40 -39.77 15.78
C THR A 127 31.91 -41.22 15.90
N SER A 128 32.81 -41.63 15.01
CA SER A 128 33.48 -42.95 15.09
C SER A 128 34.32 -43.08 16.35
N PHE A 129 35.07 -42.03 16.74
CA PHE A 129 35.84 -41.98 17.97
C PHE A 129 34.93 -42.14 19.20
N LEU A 130 33.87 -41.34 19.32
CA LEU A 130 32.94 -41.42 20.45
C LEU A 130 32.27 -42.80 20.56
N THR A 131 31.88 -43.37 19.41
CA THR A 131 31.29 -44.72 19.35
C THR A 131 32.27 -45.79 19.85
N LEU A 132 33.53 -45.74 19.40
CA LEU A 132 34.57 -46.66 19.88
C LEU A 132 34.79 -46.50 21.39
N MET A 133 34.88 -45.27 21.88
CA MET A 133 35.07 -45.00 23.31
C MET A 133 33.88 -45.50 24.15
N ILE A 134 32.64 -45.36 23.67
CA ILE A 134 31.43 -45.94 24.28
C ILE A 134 31.54 -47.47 24.39
N HIS A 135 31.99 -48.14 23.33
CA HIS A 135 32.17 -49.59 23.32
C HIS A 135 33.24 -50.04 24.31
N LEU A 136 34.37 -49.32 24.39
CA LEU A 136 35.45 -49.62 25.33
C LEU A 136 35.00 -49.43 26.79
N LEU A 137 34.28 -48.33 27.08
CA LEU A 137 33.71 -48.07 28.41
C LEU A 137 32.63 -49.08 28.82
N SER A 138 32.05 -49.80 27.87
CA SER A 138 31.07 -50.86 28.14
C SER A 138 31.70 -52.23 28.46
N ARG A 139 33.03 -52.36 28.40
CA ARG A 139 33.74 -53.61 28.75
C ARG A 139 33.94 -53.72 30.27
N SER A 140 33.87 -54.95 30.77
CA SER A 140 33.95 -55.26 32.21
C SER A 140 35.38 -55.30 32.78
N SER A 141 36.42 -55.35 31.93
CA SER A 141 37.81 -55.53 32.34
C SER A 141 38.74 -54.48 31.73
N LYS A 142 39.70 -53.97 32.53
CA LYS A 142 40.76 -53.06 32.06
C LYS A 142 41.62 -53.70 30.97
N ALA A 143 41.98 -54.97 31.14
CA ALA A 143 42.81 -55.69 30.17
C ALA A 143 42.12 -55.83 28.80
N ASP A 144 40.79 -55.93 28.78
CA ASP A 144 40.03 -55.99 27.53
C ASP A 144 39.85 -54.60 26.89
N GLN A 145 39.88 -53.52 27.68
CA GLN A 145 39.98 -52.15 27.16
C GLN A 145 41.33 -51.94 26.48
N ASP A 146 42.43 -52.30 27.16
CA ASP A 146 43.81 -52.11 26.68
C ASP A 146 44.11 -52.99 25.44
N ARG A 147 43.64 -54.24 25.42
CA ARG A 147 43.75 -55.12 24.24
C ARG A 147 43.04 -54.55 23.00
N SER A 148 41.92 -53.85 23.21
CA SER A 148 41.18 -53.24 22.11
C SER A 148 41.78 -51.91 21.65
N LEU A 149 42.37 -51.15 22.57
CA LEU A 149 43.12 -49.93 22.26
C LEU A 149 44.39 -50.22 21.47
N SER A 150 45.04 -51.35 21.75
CA SER A 150 46.24 -51.81 21.05
C SER A 150 45.98 -52.39 19.66
N HIS A 151 44.72 -52.63 19.29
CA HIS A 151 44.35 -53.09 17.94
C HIS A 151 44.69 -52.03 16.88
N GLU A 152 45.15 -52.47 15.72
CA GLU A 152 45.68 -51.58 14.69
C GLU A 152 44.62 -50.60 14.16
N ASP A 153 43.40 -51.07 13.96
CA ASP A 153 42.27 -50.22 13.55
C ASP A 153 41.96 -49.10 14.55
N THR A 154 42.11 -49.36 15.85
CA THR A 154 41.91 -48.36 16.90
C THR A 154 42.99 -47.29 16.82
N LYS A 155 44.26 -47.69 16.71
CA LYS A 155 45.38 -46.73 16.56
C LYS A 155 45.23 -45.88 15.31
N LEU A 156 44.82 -46.49 14.19
CA LEU A 156 44.57 -45.79 12.95
C LEU A 156 43.44 -44.75 13.11
N LEU A 157 42.36 -45.08 13.83
CA LEU A 157 41.29 -44.14 14.11
C LEU A 157 41.77 -42.96 14.98
N LEU A 158 42.58 -43.21 16.00
CA LEU A 158 43.15 -42.15 16.85
C LEU A 158 44.03 -41.20 16.03
N ILE A 159 44.89 -41.73 15.16
CA ILE A 159 45.71 -40.93 14.25
C ILE A 159 44.83 -40.10 13.31
N ARG A 160 43.83 -40.73 12.68
CA ARG A 160 42.87 -40.02 11.80
C ARG A 160 42.11 -38.92 12.53
N THR A 161 41.82 -39.11 13.81
CA THR A 161 41.13 -38.12 14.66
C THR A 161 42.02 -36.91 14.88
N ALA A 162 43.29 -37.13 15.26
CA ALA A 162 44.27 -36.07 15.44
C ALA A 162 44.53 -35.31 14.13
N THR A 163 44.70 -36.01 13.00
CA THR A 163 44.92 -35.37 11.69
C THR A 163 43.72 -34.52 11.29
N ALA A 164 42.49 -35.03 11.47
CA ALA A 164 41.29 -34.26 11.15
C ALA A 164 41.15 -33.00 12.01
N CYS A 165 41.44 -33.08 13.33
CA CYS A 165 41.43 -31.91 14.21
C CYS A 165 42.46 -30.86 13.77
N HIS A 166 43.66 -31.31 13.38
CA HIS A 166 44.73 -30.46 12.89
C HIS A 166 44.39 -29.78 11.55
N ASP A 167 43.73 -30.51 10.65
CA ASP A 167 43.24 -29.96 9.38
C ASP A 167 42.17 -28.88 9.59
N ILE A 168 41.24 -29.07 10.55
CA ILE A 168 40.25 -28.05 10.90
C ILE A 168 40.90 -26.77 11.41
N ALA A 169 41.93 -26.90 12.27
CA ALA A 169 42.67 -25.77 12.81
C ALA A 169 43.40 -24.94 11.73
N ARG A 170 43.68 -25.53 10.56
CA ARG A 170 44.34 -24.89 9.42
C ARG A 170 43.40 -24.55 8.26
N SER A 171 42.11 -24.82 8.40
CA SER A 171 41.14 -24.59 7.31
C SER A 171 41.01 -23.10 6.97
N ASN A 172 40.80 -22.79 5.68
CA ASN A 172 40.67 -21.41 5.17
C ASN A 172 39.31 -20.74 5.49
N GLY A 173 38.50 -21.34 6.37
CA GLY A 173 37.15 -20.88 6.71
C GLY A 173 36.07 -21.29 5.71
N ILE A 174 34.83 -21.28 6.16
CA ILE A 174 33.66 -21.75 5.38
C ILE A 174 33.25 -20.80 4.26
N LEU A 175 33.74 -19.55 4.27
CA LEU A 175 33.46 -18.53 3.26
C LEU A 175 34.68 -18.31 2.36
N ARG A 176 34.48 -18.14 1.05
CA ARG A 176 35.52 -17.79 0.10
C ARG A 176 35.88 -16.31 0.25
N VAL A 177 37.09 -16.04 0.72
CA VAL A 177 37.61 -14.68 0.91
C VAL A 177 38.54 -14.26 -0.25
N ASP A 178 38.81 -15.18 -1.20
CA ASP A 178 39.84 -15.04 -2.24
C ASP A 178 39.35 -14.84 -3.67
N GLN A 179 38.04 -14.94 -3.96
CA GLN A 179 37.57 -14.77 -5.33
C GLN A 179 37.63 -13.31 -5.78
N PRO A 180 38.05 -13.03 -7.03
CA PRO A 180 37.92 -11.70 -7.60
C PRO A 180 36.44 -11.33 -7.63
N VAL A 181 36.15 -10.07 -7.34
CA VAL A 181 34.81 -9.48 -7.45
C VAL A 181 34.35 -9.68 -8.89
N HIS A 182 33.59 -10.74 -9.16
CA HIS A 182 32.82 -10.78 -10.39
C HIS A 182 31.80 -9.67 -10.27
N THR A 183 32.03 -8.61 -11.03
CA THR A 183 31.04 -7.58 -11.30
C THR A 183 29.75 -8.29 -11.68
N LEU A 184 28.69 -8.12 -10.88
CA LEU A 184 27.31 -8.33 -11.30
C LEU A 184 27.02 -7.32 -12.42
N GLN A 185 27.59 -7.57 -13.59
CA GLN A 185 27.38 -6.84 -14.81
C GLN A 185 27.00 -7.89 -15.83
N ASP A 186 25.70 -8.21 -15.80
CA ASP A 186 24.86 -8.63 -16.93
C ASP A 186 23.46 -8.96 -16.38
N ALA A 187 22.82 -7.93 -15.83
CA ALA A 187 21.36 -7.86 -15.68
C ALA A 187 20.85 -6.53 -16.26
N SER A 188 21.42 -6.13 -17.40
CA SER A 188 20.84 -5.09 -18.26
C SER A 188 20.31 -5.77 -19.52
N GLY A 189 18.99 -5.82 -19.65
CA GLY A 189 18.34 -6.13 -20.92
C GLY A 189 17.35 -7.29 -20.89
N SER A 190 16.20 -7.09 -20.25
CA SER A 190 14.95 -7.73 -20.66
C SER A 190 13.78 -7.10 -19.91
N MET A 191 13.26 -6.01 -20.48
CA MET A 191 11.84 -5.65 -20.31
C MET A 191 11.00 -6.90 -20.63
N PRO A 192 10.08 -7.36 -19.76
CA PRO A 192 9.04 -8.26 -20.22
C PRO A 192 8.13 -7.46 -21.17
N PRO A 193 7.80 -7.96 -22.37
CA PRO A 193 6.94 -7.25 -23.29
C PRO A 193 5.50 -7.22 -22.76
N ALA A 194 4.77 -6.26 -23.30
CA ALA A 194 3.37 -6.00 -23.05
C ALA A 194 2.48 -7.24 -23.26
N TYR A 195 1.40 -7.26 -22.48
CA TYR A 195 0.11 -7.92 -22.66
C TYR A 195 -0.16 -8.51 -24.05
N GLU A 196 -0.56 -9.77 -24.09
CA GLU A 196 -1.60 -10.26 -25.00
C GLU A 196 -2.37 -11.43 -24.37
N GLU A 197 -3.65 -11.13 -24.07
CA GLU A 197 -4.87 -11.94 -24.09
C GLU A 197 -4.82 -13.46 -23.83
N LEU A 198 -5.59 -13.91 -22.82
CA LEU A 198 -6.63 -14.96 -22.92
C LEU A 198 -7.56 -14.89 -21.67
N PRO A 199 -8.84 -15.33 -21.77
CA PRO A 199 -9.99 -14.84 -20.98
C PRO A 199 -10.23 -15.58 -19.65
N PRO A 200 -11.10 -15.06 -18.76
CA PRO A 200 -11.37 -15.66 -17.45
C PRO A 200 -12.43 -16.77 -17.55
N PRO A 201 -12.47 -17.72 -16.61
CA PRO A 201 -13.71 -18.40 -16.28
C PRO A 201 -14.18 -17.98 -14.89
N PHE A 202 -15.33 -17.30 -14.85
CA PHE A 202 -16.20 -17.29 -13.69
C PHE A 202 -17.04 -18.57 -13.64
N GLU A 203 -17.60 -18.81 -12.45
CA GLU A 203 -18.77 -19.64 -12.12
C GLU A 203 -18.51 -21.11 -11.70
N ASN A 204 -18.51 -21.41 -10.40
CA ASN A 204 -19.70 -21.49 -9.53
C ASN A 204 -19.39 -22.16 -8.17
N SER A 205 -19.92 -21.56 -7.11
CA SER A 205 -20.00 -22.07 -5.74
C SER A 205 -20.98 -23.26 -5.63
N PRO A 206 -20.98 -23.98 -4.50
CA PRO A 206 -22.14 -23.82 -3.62
C PRO A 206 -21.83 -23.75 -2.12
N THR A 207 -22.50 -22.77 -1.49
CA THR A 207 -23.13 -22.77 -0.15
C THR A 207 -22.55 -23.63 0.97
N TYR A 208 -22.16 -22.99 2.09
CA TYR A 208 -22.42 -23.54 3.44
C TYR A 208 -22.74 -22.42 4.44
N VAL A 209 -23.70 -22.74 5.30
CA VAL A 209 -24.46 -21.89 6.23
C VAL A 209 -23.74 -21.73 7.57
N GLU A 210 -24.02 -20.60 8.21
CA GLU A 210 -23.62 -20.12 9.55
C GLU A 210 -23.59 -21.17 10.68
N SER A 211 -22.65 -20.99 11.61
CA SER A 211 -22.94 -20.97 13.06
C SER A 211 -21.69 -20.60 13.90
N SER A 212 -21.83 -19.56 14.72
CA SER A 212 -20.99 -19.30 15.91
C SER A 212 -21.49 -20.17 17.08
N PRO A 213 -20.68 -20.45 18.12
CA PRO A 213 -20.76 -19.61 19.31
C PRO A 213 -19.47 -19.41 20.14
N SER A 214 -19.40 -18.23 20.76
CA SER A 214 -19.03 -17.91 22.17
C SER A 214 -18.07 -18.84 22.93
N GLU A 215 -16.97 -18.26 23.45
CA GLU A 215 -16.57 -18.37 24.87
C GLU A 215 -15.50 -17.31 25.26
N ALA A 216 -15.77 -16.56 26.34
CA ALA A 216 -14.80 -15.79 27.14
C ALA A 216 -14.55 -16.56 28.46
N PRO A 217 -13.42 -16.43 29.19
CA PRO A 217 -13.24 -15.36 30.22
C PRO A 217 -11.73 -15.09 30.61
N PRO A 218 -11.35 -14.44 31.75
CA PRO A 218 -12.01 -13.45 32.63
C PRO A 218 -11.21 -12.14 32.86
N GLU A 219 -11.89 -11.16 33.48
CA GLU A 219 -11.43 -9.86 33.99
C GLU A 219 -10.63 -9.91 35.31
N ALA A 220 -9.82 -8.85 35.55
CA ALA A 220 -9.70 -8.00 36.76
C ALA A 220 -8.25 -7.46 36.91
N ALA A 221 -7.90 -6.23 37.27
CA ALA A 221 -8.54 -4.93 37.50
C ALA A 221 -7.36 -3.89 37.69
N PRO A 222 -7.52 -2.65 38.23
CA PRO A 222 -7.55 -1.44 37.41
C PRO A 222 -6.48 -0.37 37.75
N GLY A 223 -6.35 0.60 36.84
CA GLY A 223 -6.15 2.02 37.17
C GLY A 223 -4.73 2.55 37.25
N PHE A 224 -4.37 3.47 36.34
CA PHE A 224 -4.02 4.86 36.67
C PHE A 224 -4.10 5.72 35.40
N ARG A 225 -4.89 6.79 35.48
CA ARG A 225 -5.00 7.87 34.50
C ARG A 225 -3.92 8.92 34.80
N ASP A 226 -3.38 9.52 33.75
CA ASP A 226 -3.09 10.95 33.59
C ASP A 226 -2.72 11.18 32.11
N SER A 227 -3.55 11.81 31.28
CA SER A 227 -3.86 13.24 31.15
C SER A 227 -2.71 14.08 30.54
N ASP A 228 -2.98 14.48 29.28
CA ASP A 228 -2.54 15.66 28.53
C ASP A 228 -1.11 16.23 28.68
N SER A 229 -0.38 16.27 27.56
CA SER A 229 0.23 17.53 27.11
C SER A 229 0.60 17.50 25.63
N HIS A 230 -0.11 18.33 24.86
CA HIS A 230 0.40 18.95 23.65
C HIS A 230 1.63 19.82 23.98
N THR A 231 2.67 19.79 23.15
CA THR A 231 3.24 21.00 22.49
C THR A 231 4.41 20.65 21.56
N PRO A 232 4.73 21.53 20.58
CA PRO A 232 5.27 21.14 19.29
C PRO A 232 6.79 21.32 19.14
N TYR A 233 7.35 20.64 18.15
CA TYR A 233 8.69 20.86 17.62
C TYR A 233 8.82 22.24 16.95
N THR A 234 9.80 23.03 17.40
CA THR A 234 10.39 24.12 16.60
C THR A 234 11.92 24.15 16.77
N GLY A 235 12.61 24.41 15.65
CA GLY A 235 13.74 25.35 15.59
C GLY A 235 15.12 24.91 16.08
N LYS A 236 16.05 24.77 15.12
CA LYS A 236 17.50 24.70 15.31
C LYS A 236 18.05 25.87 16.14
N GLY A 237 19.01 25.58 17.03
CA GLY A 237 19.94 26.56 17.60
C GLY A 237 21.21 25.85 18.11
N LYS A 238 22.37 26.24 17.58
CA LYS A 238 23.67 25.86 18.14
C LYS A 238 23.79 26.47 19.55
N ALA A 239 24.02 25.66 20.58
CA ALA A 239 24.49 26.13 21.88
C ALA A 239 25.46 25.11 22.49
N LYS A 240 26.52 25.67 23.08
CA LYS A 240 27.71 25.02 23.65
C LYS A 240 27.37 23.87 24.61
N GLU A 241 28.21 22.85 24.52
CA GLU A 241 28.41 21.85 25.56
C GLU A 241 28.70 22.51 26.90
N SER A 242 27.90 22.21 27.92
CA SER A 242 28.31 22.33 29.31
C SER A 242 27.60 21.28 30.17
N SER A 243 28.43 20.41 30.76
CA SER A 243 28.23 19.63 31.98
C SER A 243 27.03 18.67 32.06
N SER A 244 27.15 17.52 31.41
CA SER A 244 26.62 16.24 31.93
C SER A 244 27.56 15.07 31.66
N GLY A 245 28.87 15.35 31.62
CA GLY A 245 29.92 14.41 31.20
C GLY A 245 30.31 13.33 32.21
N GLY A 246 29.85 13.41 33.47
CA GLY A 246 30.21 12.43 34.52
C GLY A 246 29.21 11.28 34.67
N PHE A 247 27.91 11.59 34.70
CA PHE A 247 26.89 10.57 34.99
C PHE A 247 26.57 9.73 33.75
N LEU A 248 26.46 10.33 32.57
CA LEU A 248 26.22 9.56 31.33
C LEU A 248 27.42 8.72 30.91
N SER A 249 28.66 9.14 31.19
CA SER A 249 29.86 8.35 30.92
C SER A 249 30.00 7.19 31.92
N ALA A 250 29.77 7.44 33.21
CA ALA A 250 29.73 6.40 34.24
C ALA A 250 28.59 5.41 34.03
N PHE A 251 27.40 5.87 33.63
CA PHE A 251 26.26 5.00 33.33
C PHE A 251 26.46 4.22 32.03
N LYS A 252 27.09 4.81 31.01
CA LYS A 252 27.52 4.10 29.78
C LYS A 252 28.61 3.06 30.10
N ALA A 253 29.51 3.34 31.04
CA ALA A 253 30.53 2.39 31.50
C ALA A 253 29.92 1.24 32.33
N VAL A 254 28.95 1.52 33.21
CA VAL A 254 28.23 0.51 34.01
C VAL A 254 27.36 -0.38 33.13
N THR A 255 26.72 0.18 32.09
CA THR A 255 25.95 -0.61 31.13
C THR A 255 26.83 -1.34 30.10
N ALA A 256 28.04 -0.85 29.81
CA ALA A 256 29.04 -1.58 29.02
C ALA A 256 29.53 -2.86 29.70
N ALA A 257 29.61 -2.87 31.04
CA ALA A 257 29.92 -4.09 31.81
C ALA A 257 28.81 -5.15 31.77
N LEU A 258 27.57 -4.76 31.41
CA LEU A 258 26.42 -5.65 31.24
C LEU A 258 26.18 -6.09 29.79
N ARG A 259 26.90 -5.50 28.81
CA ARG A 259 26.86 -5.96 27.41
C ARG A 259 27.72 -7.22 27.26
N THR A 260 27.22 -8.18 26.49
CA THR A 260 28.04 -9.29 26.02
C THR A 260 29.26 -8.71 25.29
N LYS A 261 30.46 -8.92 25.85
CA LYS A 261 31.70 -8.38 25.30
C LYS A 261 31.79 -8.77 23.81
N PRO A 262 32.01 -7.81 22.88
CA PRO A 262 32.09 -8.14 21.47
C PRO A 262 33.24 -9.12 21.23
N GLU A 263 33.09 -10.00 20.25
CA GLU A 263 34.15 -10.96 19.92
C GLU A 263 35.46 -10.22 19.59
N LEU A 264 36.59 -10.76 20.07
CA LEU A 264 37.91 -10.10 20.02
C LEU A 264 38.29 -9.57 18.63
N LEU A 265 37.91 -10.26 17.56
CA LEU A 265 38.25 -9.89 16.18
C LEU A 265 37.22 -8.98 15.50
N VAL A 266 36.02 -8.83 16.06
CA VAL A 266 34.94 -8.02 15.46
C VAL A 266 35.26 -6.53 15.55
N VAL A 267 35.80 -6.08 16.69
CA VAL A 267 36.17 -4.67 16.87
C VAL A 267 37.26 -4.23 15.85
N PRO A 268 38.38 -4.97 15.68
CA PRO A 268 39.34 -4.72 14.61
C PRO A 268 38.72 -4.78 13.20
N LEU A 269 37.77 -5.69 12.95
CA LEU A 269 37.10 -5.82 11.66
C LEU A 269 36.25 -4.59 11.35
N CYS A 270 35.48 -4.09 12.32
CA CYS A 270 34.72 -2.86 12.20
C CYS A 270 35.64 -1.65 11.93
N GLN A 271 36.77 -1.55 12.64
CA GLN A 271 37.73 -0.46 12.44
C GLN A 271 38.38 -0.53 11.05
N ALA A 272 38.82 -1.72 10.62
CA ALA A 272 39.39 -1.91 9.28
C ALA A 272 38.35 -1.58 8.19
N SER A 273 37.07 -1.91 8.43
CA SER A 273 35.97 -1.62 7.52
C SER A 273 35.70 -0.13 7.41
N ALA A 274 35.66 0.59 8.55
CA ALA A 274 35.51 2.04 8.57
C ALA A 274 36.68 2.78 7.90
N ASN A 275 37.90 2.24 8.01
CA ASN A 275 39.10 2.79 7.40
C ASN A 275 39.24 2.49 5.89
N GLY A 276 38.36 1.65 5.31
CA GLY A 276 38.45 1.27 3.89
C GLY A 276 39.57 0.27 3.56
N ASN A 277 40.14 -0.41 4.56
CA ASN A 277 41.31 -1.27 4.37
C ASN A 277 40.91 -2.71 3.95
N VAL A 278 40.56 -2.91 2.68
CA VAL A 278 40.17 -4.22 2.13
C VAL A 278 41.18 -5.34 2.47
N PRO A 279 42.51 -5.16 2.32
CA PRO A 279 43.49 -6.18 2.72
C PRO A 279 43.39 -6.61 4.19
N GLN A 280 43.20 -5.65 5.10
CA GLN A 280 43.07 -5.94 6.53
C GLN A 280 41.74 -6.60 6.86
N VAL A 281 40.63 -6.18 6.23
CA VAL A 281 39.32 -6.84 6.35
C VAL A 281 39.44 -8.29 5.92
N LYS A 282 40.06 -8.56 4.76
CA LYS A 282 40.33 -9.90 4.25
C LYS A 282 41.18 -10.75 5.21
N ALA A 283 42.26 -10.19 5.74
CA ALA A 283 43.11 -10.89 6.71
C ALA A 283 42.34 -11.26 8.00
N LEU A 284 41.50 -10.36 8.51
CA LEU A 284 40.69 -10.59 9.71
C LEU A 284 39.60 -11.66 9.47
N LEU A 285 38.94 -11.66 8.31
CA LEU A 285 37.99 -12.70 7.94
C LEU A 285 38.67 -14.07 7.77
N ASN A 286 39.90 -14.12 7.26
CA ASN A 286 40.71 -15.34 7.20
C ASN A 286 41.12 -15.84 8.59
N GLN A 287 41.31 -14.93 9.55
CA GLN A 287 41.54 -15.28 10.96
C GLN A 287 40.26 -15.69 11.70
N GLY A 288 39.11 -15.74 11.02
CA GLY A 288 37.84 -16.16 11.58
C GLY A 288 37.06 -15.06 12.30
N ALA A 289 37.30 -13.78 11.99
CA ALA A 289 36.43 -12.71 12.44
C ALA A 289 34.98 -12.94 11.96
N ASN A 290 34.02 -12.78 12.87
CA ASN A 290 32.61 -12.89 12.53
C ASN A 290 32.19 -11.69 11.66
N ILE A 291 31.89 -11.95 10.39
CA ILE A 291 31.47 -10.94 9.39
C ILE A 291 30.19 -10.21 9.80
N ASN A 292 29.35 -10.87 10.61
CA ASN A 292 28.06 -10.41 11.10
C ASN A 292 28.10 -9.98 12.58
N GLY A 293 29.29 -10.01 13.20
CA GLY A 293 29.47 -9.62 14.59
C GLY A 293 29.18 -8.13 14.82
N ARG A 294 28.83 -7.75 16.05
CA ARG A 294 28.60 -6.35 16.43
C ARG A 294 29.73 -5.79 17.28
N ASN A 295 30.13 -4.54 17.03
CA ASN A 295 31.08 -3.81 17.87
C ASN A 295 30.44 -3.31 19.18
N GLU A 296 31.18 -2.53 19.98
CA GLU A 296 30.70 -1.97 21.26
C GLU A 296 29.50 -1.00 21.10
N GLU A 297 29.32 -0.45 19.91
CA GLU A 297 28.21 0.42 19.53
C GLU A 297 27.00 -0.36 19.01
N GLY A 298 27.13 -1.68 18.88
CA GLY A 298 26.09 -2.55 18.34
C GLY A 298 26.01 -2.54 16.82
N GLN A 299 27.03 -2.06 16.12
CA GLN A 299 27.08 -1.97 14.66
C GLN A 299 27.83 -3.16 14.06
N THR A 300 27.38 -3.65 12.91
CA THR A 300 28.11 -4.65 12.12
C THR A 300 29.23 -4.00 11.30
N PRO A 301 30.25 -4.76 10.85
CA PRO A 301 31.25 -4.27 9.89
C PRO A 301 30.62 -3.60 8.68
N LEU A 302 29.51 -4.15 8.17
CA LEU A 302 28.72 -3.63 7.05
C LEU A 302 28.14 -2.23 7.33
N ILE A 303 27.59 -2.01 8.53
CA ILE A 303 27.08 -0.70 8.95
C ILE A 303 28.23 0.31 9.10
N CYS A 304 29.35 -0.08 9.72
CA CYS A 304 30.52 0.80 9.87
C CYS A 304 31.08 1.26 8.51
N THR A 305 31.04 0.38 7.50
CA THR A 305 31.45 0.69 6.11
C THR A 305 30.56 1.77 5.49
N ILE A 306 29.23 1.61 5.65
CA ILE A 306 28.23 2.54 5.10
C ILE A 306 28.37 3.93 5.72
N LEU A 307 28.49 4.00 7.05
CA LEU A 307 28.65 5.26 7.80
C LEU A 307 29.94 6.01 7.42
N SER A 308 30.98 5.26 7.04
CA SER A 308 32.28 5.81 6.64
C SER A 308 32.43 6.03 5.13
N GLY A 309 31.42 5.67 4.33
CA GLY A 309 31.42 5.85 2.88
C GLY A 309 32.35 4.91 2.09
N GLN A 310 32.73 3.78 2.66
CA GLN A 310 33.78 2.90 2.10
C GLN A 310 33.17 1.86 1.13
N LEU A 311 32.91 2.26 -0.12
CA LEU A 311 32.20 1.41 -1.10
C LEU A 311 32.95 0.12 -1.49
N ASP A 312 34.28 0.13 -1.56
CA ASP A 312 35.06 -1.06 -1.94
C ASP A 312 34.97 -2.16 -0.89
N VAL A 313 35.05 -1.78 0.40
CA VAL A 313 34.84 -2.71 1.50
C VAL A 313 33.38 -3.16 1.56
N LEU A 314 32.42 -2.28 1.28
CA LEU A 314 31.00 -2.64 1.21
C LEU A 314 30.74 -3.73 0.17
N ARG A 315 31.25 -3.56 -1.07
CA ARG A 315 31.18 -4.57 -2.13
C ARG A 315 31.80 -5.89 -1.69
N PHE A 316 32.99 -5.81 -1.09
CA PHE A 316 33.70 -6.98 -0.60
C PHE A 316 32.90 -7.74 0.48
N LEU A 317 32.41 -7.05 1.51
CA LEU A 317 31.64 -7.67 2.59
C LEU A 317 30.34 -8.32 2.08
N LEU A 318 29.61 -7.66 1.18
CA LEU A 318 28.41 -8.24 0.54
C LEU A 318 28.77 -9.49 -0.28
N SER A 319 29.83 -9.44 -1.09
CA SER A 319 30.31 -10.60 -1.86
C SER A 319 30.80 -11.76 -0.97
N ALA A 320 31.30 -11.43 0.22
CA ALA A 320 31.73 -12.40 1.23
C ALA A 320 30.56 -12.94 2.07
N GLY A 321 29.31 -12.56 1.78
CA GLY A 321 28.12 -13.07 2.45
C GLY A 321 27.75 -12.37 3.75
N ALA A 322 28.15 -11.11 3.95
CA ALA A 322 27.67 -10.29 5.06
C ALA A 322 26.14 -10.15 5.00
N ASP A 323 25.49 -10.40 6.13
CA ASP A 323 24.04 -10.34 6.25
C ASP A 323 23.59 -8.87 6.34
N HIS A 324 22.89 -8.42 5.30
CA HIS A 324 22.37 -7.07 5.18
C HIS A 324 21.02 -6.86 5.90
N GLY A 325 20.45 -7.89 6.52
CA GLY A 325 19.26 -7.80 7.38
C GLY A 325 19.55 -7.52 8.85
N ILE A 326 20.82 -7.59 9.27
CA ILE A 326 21.20 -7.40 10.68
C ILE A 326 21.16 -5.92 11.06
N CYS A 327 20.22 -5.58 11.94
CA CYS A 327 20.08 -4.25 12.49
C CYS A 327 21.16 -3.88 13.52
N ASP A 328 21.38 -2.58 13.72
CA ASP A 328 22.16 -2.11 14.87
C ASP A 328 21.50 -2.45 16.22
N SER A 329 22.25 -2.39 17.31
CA SER A 329 21.69 -2.51 18.68
C SER A 329 21.22 -1.17 19.25
N GLY A 330 20.96 -0.19 18.38
CA GLY A 330 20.38 1.09 18.77
C GLY A 330 18.92 0.95 19.17
N ARG A 331 18.35 1.97 19.81
CA ARG A 331 16.93 1.93 20.24
C ARG A 331 15.96 1.64 19.10
N LYS A 332 16.33 1.94 17.85
CA LYS A 332 15.47 1.82 16.68
C LYS A 332 15.76 0.62 15.77
N GLY A 333 16.76 -0.21 16.10
CA GLY A 333 17.13 -1.37 15.29
C GLY A 333 17.26 -1.03 13.80
N LYS A 334 18.18 -0.13 13.43
CA LYS A 334 18.25 0.35 12.04
C LYS A 334 18.96 -0.65 11.14
N THR A 335 18.39 -0.92 9.96
CA THR A 335 19.02 -1.75 8.92
C THR A 335 20.15 -1.00 8.20
N PRO A 336 21.09 -1.73 7.55
CA PRO A 336 22.12 -1.16 6.69
C PRO A 336 21.58 -0.19 5.63
N LEU A 337 20.47 -0.52 4.97
CA LEU A 337 19.84 0.35 3.97
C LEU A 337 19.37 1.68 4.58
N LEU A 338 18.78 1.65 5.78
CA LEU A 338 18.36 2.86 6.46
C LEU A 338 19.55 3.76 6.84
N HIS A 339 20.66 3.18 7.28
CA HIS A 339 21.91 3.93 7.52
C HIS A 339 22.43 4.61 6.24
N ALA A 340 22.39 3.92 5.10
CA ALA A 340 22.80 4.51 3.81
C ALA A 340 21.93 5.71 3.41
N ILE A 341 20.61 5.59 3.60
CA ILE A 341 19.64 6.66 3.35
C ILE A 341 19.87 7.86 4.28
N GLU A 342 20.02 7.64 5.59
CA GLU A 342 20.24 8.72 6.56
C GLU A 342 21.59 9.42 6.34
N ALA A 343 22.62 8.68 5.94
CA ALA A 343 23.92 9.22 5.54
C ALA A 343 23.89 9.91 4.17
N GLN A 344 22.77 9.86 3.43
CA GLN A 344 22.64 10.34 2.06
C GLN A 344 23.66 9.70 1.09
N ASN A 345 24.09 8.47 1.37
CA ASN A 345 25.03 7.72 0.55
C ASN A 345 24.28 6.87 -0.48
N ARG A 346 23.98 7.47 -1.65
CA ARG A 346 23.19 6.82 -2.72
C ARG A 346 23.89 5.58 -3.27
N ASP A 347 25.19 5.63 -3.47
CA ASP A 347 25.96 4.53 -4.05
C ASP A 347 25.94 3.30 -3.13
N ALA A 348 26.03 3.50 -1.81
CA ALA A 348 25.91 2.41 -0.85
C ALA A 348 24.50 1.81 -0.83
N ALA A 349 23.45 2.64 -0.92
CA ALA A 349 22.08 2.16 -0.97
C ALA A 349 21.78 1.39 -2.27
N GLU A 350 22.23 1.89 -3.41
CA GLU A 350 22.11 1.20 -4.70
C GLU A 350 22.83 -0.15 -4.67
N LEU A 351 24.04 -0.20 -4.12
CA LEU A 351 24.75 -1.47 -3.91
C LEU A 351 23.98 -2.47 -3.07
N LEU A 352 23.43 -2.03 -1.93
CA LEU A 352 22.61 -2.88 -1.08
C LEU A 352 21.38 -3.43 -1.83
N LEU A 353 20.68 -2.57 -2.57
CA LEU A 353 19.49 -2.97 -3.35
C LEU A 353 19.85 -3.94 -4.49
N THR A 354 20.97 -3.73 -5.19
CA THR A 354 21.46 -4.68 -6.22
C THR A 354 21.84 -6.05 -5.65
N HIS A 355 22.19 -6.12 -4.36
CA HIS A 355 22.46 -7.36 -3.64
C HIS A 355 21.21 -7.99 -3.00
N GLY A 356 20.01 -7.54 -3.37
CA GLY A 356 18.76 -8.18 -2.97
C GLY A 356 18.18 -7.72 -1.63
N VAL A 357 18.64 -6.59 -1.09
CA VAL A 357 17.98 -6.00 0.08
C VAL A 357 16.54 -5.63 -0.27
N ASP A 358 15.60 -6.18 0.48
CA ASP A 358 14.18 -5.84 0.34
C ASP A 358 13.93 -4.36 0.70
N PRO A 359 13.47 -3.52 -0.25
CA PRO A 359 13.16 -2.12 0.03
C PRO A 359 11.91 -1.95 0.91
N ASN A 360 11.15 -3.02 1.15
CA ASN A 360 9.92 -3.01 1.94
C ASN A 360 10.11 -3.41 3.41
N GLN A 361 11.36 -3.36 3.90
CA GLN A 361 11.64 -3.60 5.31
C GLN A 361 10.97 -2.55 6.21
N ALA A 362 10.42 -3.03 7.32
CA ALA A 362 9.88 -2.22 8.41
C ALA A 362 10.77 -2.36 9.64
N ASP A 363 10.77 -1.32 10.49
CA ASP A 363 11.39 -1.41 11.81
C ASP A 363 10.56 -2.26 12.79
N ASP A 364 11.07 -2.42 14.02
CA ASP A 364 10.42 -3.18 15.10
C ASP A 364 9.02 -2.65 15.47
N TRP A 365 8.67 -1.42 15.07
CA TRP A 365 7.33 -0.83 15.28
C TRP A 365 6.43 -0.96 14.04
N GLY A 366 6.86 -1.70 13.02
CA GLY A 366 6.11 -1.88 11.78
C GLY A 366 6.11 -0.65 10.87
N GLN A 367 6.99 0.32 11.10
CA GLN A 367 7.12 1.48 10.22
C GLN A 367 7.99 1.12 9.01
N LEU A 368 7.36 1.07 7.84
CA LEU A 368 8.04 0.90 6.56
C LEU A 368 9.07 2.03 6.34
N TYR A 369 10.33 1.69 6.05
CA TYR A 369 11.36 2.72 5.81
C TYR A 369 11.03 3.61 4.63
N PHE A 370 10.45 3.02 3.58
CA PHE A 370 9.93 3.75 2.44
C PHE A 370 8.86 4.78 2.83
N ALA A 371 8.01 4.50 3.82
CA ALA A 371 7.05 5.46 4.34
C ALA A 371 7.69 6.65 5.07
N SER A 372 8.77 6.40 5.81
CA SER A 372 9.53 7.46 6.46
C SER A 372 10.20 8.39 5.45
N LEU A 373 10.66 7.86 4.31
CA LEU A 373 11.19 8.65 3.20
C LEU A 373 10.12 9.51 2.51
N VAL A 374 8.96 8.92 2.21
CA VAL A 374 7.82 9.62 1.60
C VAL A 374 7.29 10.73 2.52
N ARG A 375 7.30 10.54 3.84
CA ARG A 375 6.91 11.57 4.81
C ARG A 375 7.99 12.63 5.03
N GLY A 376 9.27 12.25 4.96
CA GLY A 376 10.40 13.13 5.25
C GLY A 376 10.71 14.14 4.15
N ASP A 377 11.69 15.00 4.42
CA ASP A 377 12.23 15.99 3.46
C ASP A 377 13.26 15.38 2.47
N THR A 378 13.17 14.07 2.20
CA THR A 378 14.14 13.41 1.32
C THR A 378 13.88 13.72 -0.15
N ALA A 379 14.95 13.76 -0.95
CA ALA A 379 14.86 14.09 -2.36
C ALA A 379 14.02 13.04 -3.12
N PRO A 380 13.19 13.45 -4.11
CA PRO A 380 12.39 12.51 -4.92
C PRO A 380 13.22 11.40 -5.57
N SER A 381 14.50 11.65 -5.87
CA SER A 381 15.43 10.66 -6.43
C SER A 381 15.64 9.44 -5.53
N TRP A 382 15.52 9.57 -4.20
CA TRP A 382 15.58 8.44 -3.27
C TRP A 382 14.33 7.56 -3.34
N ILE A 383 13.18 8.20 -3.53
CA ILE A 383 11.90 7.51 -3.69
C ILE A 383 11.91 6.75 -5.01
N GLU A 384 12.37 7.39 -6.09
CA GLU A 384 12.55 6.76 -7.39
C GLU A 384 13.51 5.57 -7.35
N LEU A 385 14.64 5.68 -6.63
CA LEU A 385 15.58 4.56 -6.44
C LEU A 385 14.89 3.37 -5.79
N LEU A 386 14.17 3.56 -4.68
CA LEU A 386 13.52 2.43 -4.01
C LEU A 386 12.39 1.85 -4.86
N LEU A 387 11.62 2.68 -5.56
CA LEU A 387 10.59 2.23 -6.49
C LEU A 387 11.17 1.42 -7.66
N SER A 388 12.34 1.78 -8.19
CA SER A 388 13.00 1.02 -9.27
C SER A 388 13.51 -0.36 -8.81
N PHE A 389 13.72 -0.53 -7.50
CA PHE A 389 14.13 -1.81 -6.89
C PHE A 389 12.95 -2.56 -6.22
N GLY A 390 11.70 -2.20 -6.52
CA GLY A 390 10.52 -2.96 -6.08
C GLY A 390 9.90 -2.53 -4.74
N ALA A 391 10.15 -1.31 -4.28
CA ALA A 391 9.38 -0.75 -3.16
C ALA A 391 7.89 -0.67 -3.52
N ASP A 392 7.02 -1.14 -2.63
CA ASP A 392 5.58 -1.13 -2.84
C ASP A 392 5.03 0.30 -2.76
N PRO A 393 4.57 0.90 -3.87
CA PRO A 393 3.98 2.24 -3.88
C PRO A 393 2.63 2.30 -3.16
N ASN A 394 2.01 1.14 -2.88
CA ASN A 394 0.74 1.00 -2.16
C ASN A 394 0.93 0.67 -0.67
N GLY A 395 2.17 0.68 -0.20
CA GLY A 395 2.50 0.50 1.21
C GLY A 395 1.75 1.48 2.12
N LYS A 396 1.75 1.17 3.41
CA LYS A 396 1.15 1.99 4.46
C LYS A 396 2.18 2.29 5.54
N ASP A 397 2.02 3.41 6.23
CA ASP A 397 2.77 3.64 7.46
C ASP A 397 2.22 2.82 8.63
N MET A 398 2.87 2.94 9.80
CA MET A 398 2.46 2.28 11.05
C MET A 398 1.04 2.65 11.51
N HIS A 399 0.43 3.72 10.97
CA HIS A 399 -0.93 4.15 11.27
C HIS A 399 -1.93 3.71 10.19
N GLY A 400 -1.50 2.88 9.22
CA GLY A 400 -2.33 2.41 8.12
C GLY A 400 -2.59 3.45 7.03
N ARG A 401 -1.87 4.59 7.02
CA ARG A 401 -2.05 5.64 6.01
C ARG A 401 -1.30 5.25 4.73
N PRO A 402 -1.97 5.25 3.56
CA PRO A 402 -1.30 4.94 2.29
C PRO A 402 -0.19 5.94 1.96
N LEU A 403 0.90 5.46 1.38
CA LEU A 403 2.05 6.29 0.98
C LEU A 403 1.67 7.47 0.08
N VAL A 404 0.80 7.24 -0.91
CA VAL A 404 0.35 8.29 -1.83
C VAL A 404 -0.39 9.43 -1.11
N ILE A 405 -1.05 9.14 0.01
CA ILE A 405 -1.70 10.15 0.85
C ILE A 405 -0.65 10.87 1.70
N LEU A 406 0.33 10.14 2.25
CA LEU A 406 1.44 10.72 3.02
C LEU A 406 2.27 11.69 2.19
N ALA A 407 2.46 11.41 0.90
CA ALA A 407 3.17 12.28 -0.03
C ALA A 407 2.54 13.68 -0.17
N LEU A 408 1.24 13.83 0.13
CA LEU A 408 0.55 15.12 0.14
C LEU A 408 0.81 15.95 1.41
N GLN A 409 1.40 15.39 2.47
CA GLN A 409 1.74 16.15 3.67
C GLN A 409 2.76 17.24 3.37
N LYS A 410 2.63 18.38 4.06
CA LYS A 410 3.51 19.53 3.87
C LYS A 410 4.93 19.16 4.29
N ARG A 411 5.84 19.13 3.33
CA ARG A 411 7.29 18.98 3.54
C ARG A 411 7.89 20.33 3.93
N ALA A 412 8.83 20.34 4.88
CA ALA A 412 9.37 21.57 5.45
C ALA A 412 10.40 22.23 4.54
N LYS A 413 11.13 21.45 3.74
CA LYS A 413 12.23 21.94 2.89
C LYS A 413 11.97 21.89 1.40
N GLN A 414 11.08 21.01 0.94
CA GLN A 414 10.84 20.76 -0.50
C GLN A 414 9.35 20.97 -0.81
N PRO A 415 8.97 21.83 -1.78
CA PRO A 415 7.58 21.97 -2.21
C PRO A 415 7.10 20.80 -3.10
N ASP A 416 7.97 19.86 -3.45
CA ASP A 416 7.79 18.83 -4.49
C ASP A 416 6.87 17.65 -4.09
N CYS A 417 5.90 17.88 -3.21
CA CYS A 417 4.92 16.87 -2.81
C CYS A 417 4.16 16.29 -4.03
N GLU A 418 3.91 17.12 -5.05
CA GLU A 418 3.26 16.65 -6.29
C GLU A 418 4.16 15.71 -7.10
N GLU A 419 5.47 15.93 -7.11
CA GLU A 419 6.39 15.07 -7.87
C GLU A 419 6.50 13.69 -7.24
N VAL A 420 6.52 13.61 -5.91
CA VAL A 420 6.48 12.33 -5.19
C VAL A 420 5.19 11.57 -5.47
N VAL A 421 4.04 12.25 -5.48
CA VAL A 421 2.77 11.61 -5.87
C VAL A 421 2.83 11.11 -7.31
N LYS A 422 3.38 11.88 -8.25
CA LYS A 422 3.54 11.44 -9.64
C LYS A 422 4.44 10.21 -9.75
N LEU A 423 5.56 10.16 -9.04
CA LEU A 423 6.45 9.01 -9.01
C LEU A 423 5.73 7.77 -8.48
N LEU A 424 5.05 7.89 -7.34
CA LEU A 424 4.27 6.79 -6.77
C LEU A 424 3.20 6.28 -7.75
N LEU A 425 2.46 7.18 -8.39
CA LEU A 425 1.43 6.81 -9.38
C LEU A 425 2.03 6.13 -10.62
N ARG A 426 3.17 6.61 -11.14
CA ARG A 426 3.88 5.98 -12.28
C ARG A 426 4.30 4.56 -11.98
N HIS A 427 4.68 4.27 -10.73
CA HIS A 427 5.08 2.93 -10.29
C HIS A 427 3.92 2.06 -9.80
N GLY A 428 2.65 2.50 -9.94
CA GLY A 428 1.47 1.67 -9.65
C GLY A 428 0.77 1.97 -8.33
N ALA A 429 0.98 3.14 -7.72
CA ALA A 429 0.14 3.59 -6.60
C ALA A 429 -1.33 3.71 -7.04
N LYS A 430 -2.25 3.20 -6.22
CA LYS A 430 -3.68 3.22 -6.50
C LYS A 430 -4.22 4.66 -6.40
N PRO A 431 -4.76 5.25 -7.48
CA PRO A 431 -5.31 6.61 -7.46
C PRO A 431 -6.59 6.72 -6.60
N GLY A 432 -7.29 5.60 -6.40
CA GLY A 432 -8.46 5.50 -5.53
C GLY A 432 -8.15 5.29 -4.04
N SER A 433 -6.88 5.46 -3.62
CA SER A 433 -6.48 5.33 -2.21
C SER A 433 -7.26 6.31 -1.33
N LYS A 434 -7.62 5.86 -0.12
CA LYS A 434 -8.35 6.65 0.87
C LYS A 434 -7.42 6.99 2.03
N GLY A 435 -7.56 8.21 2.56
CA GLY A 435 -6.91 8.62 3.79
C GLY A 435 -7.45 7.86 5.02
N PRO A 436 -6.87 8.08 6.21
CA PRO A 436 -7.28 7.41 7.44
C PRO A 436 -8.76 7.66 7.77
N ASP A 437 -9.28 8.84 7.45
CA ASP A 437 -10.69 9.20 7.70
C ASP A 437 -11.65 8.58 6.67
N GLY A 438 -11.13 7.93 5.62
CA GLY A 438 -11.92 7.40 4.50
C GLY A 438 -12.02 8.35 3.29
N THR A 439 -11.52 9.58 3.39
CA THR A 439 -11.52 10.57 2.31
C THR A 439 -10.66 10.11 1.12
N PRO A 440 -11.19 10.02 -0.11
CA PRO A 440 -10.41 9.65 -1.30
C PRO A 440 -9.28 10.64 -1.60
N LEU A 441 -8.16 10.16 -2.15
CA LEU A 441 -6.97 10.95 -2.54
C LEU A 441 -7.33 12.20 -3.36
N ILE A 442 -8.23 12.02 -4.33
CA ILE A 442 -8.65 13.10 -5.24
C ILE A 442 -9.45 14.20 -4.51
N HIS A 443 -10.22 13.85 -3.48
CA HIS A 443 -10.89 14.83 -2.61
C HIS A 443 -9.88 15.59 -1.74
N ILE A 444 -8.88 14.91 -1.20
CA ILE A 444 -7.79 15.55 -0.43
C ILE A 444 -7.04 16.55 -1.30
N ALA A 445 -6.71 16.18 -2.55
CA ALA A 445 -6.06 17.07 -3.51
C ALA A 445 -6.88 18.33 -3.78
N LEU A 446 -8.20 18.19 -3.95
CA LEU A 446 -9.12 19.30 -4.18
C LEU A 446 -9.26 20.21 -2.94
N GLN A 447 -9.31 19.64 -1.73
CA GLN A 447 -9.32 20.40 -0.47
C GLN A 447 -8.03 21.21 -0.27
N GLN A 448 -6.89 20.66 -0.69
CA GLN A 448 -5.60 21.34 -0.68
C GLN A 448 -5.37 22.31 -1.85
N LYS A 449 -6.39 22.55 -2.70
CA LYS A 449 -6.32 23.44 -3.88
C LYS A 449 -5.25 23.03 -4.90
N ARG A 450 -4.98 21.73 -5.05
CA ARG A 450 -4.00 21.18 -6.03
C ARG A 450 -4.69 20.75 -7.31
N GLU A 451 -5.21 21.70 -8.07
CA GLU A 451 -6.02 21.44 -9.29
C GLU A 451 -5.27 20.60 -10.32
N ARG A 452 -3.99 20.89 -10.59
CA ARG A 452 -3.16 20.12 -11.53
C ARG A 452 -3.09 18.64 -11.17
N LEU A 453 -2.99 18.34 -9.87
CA LEU A 453 -2.96 16.97 -9.37
C LEU A 453 -4.32 16.29 -9.50
N VAL A 454 -5.43 17.01 -9.35
CA VAL A 454 -6.79 16.49 -9.61
C VAL A 454 -6.93 16.07 -11.07
N TYR A 455 -6.57 16.91 -12.04
CA TYR A 455 -6.62 16.56 -13.46
C TYR A 455 -5.76 15.33 -13.78
N ARG A 456 -4.55 15.26 -13.22
CA ARG A 456 -3.66 14.10 -13.40
C ARG A 456 -4.20 12.82 -12.80
N LEU A 457 -4.81 12.88 -11.61
CA LEU A 457 -5.46 11.72 -11.00
C LEU A 457 -6.59 11.20 -11.89
N LEU A 458 -7.39 12.11 -12.45
CA LEU A 458 -8.45 11.76 -13.39
C LEU A 458 -7.91 11.13 -14.68
N GLU A 459 -6.79 11.62 -15.22
CA GLU A 459 -6.09 11.01 -16.37
C GLU A 459 -5.57 9.60 -16.09
N ILE A 460 -5.13 9.34 -14.86
CA ILE A 460 -4.60 8.03 -14.41
C ILE A 460 -5.75 7.05 -14.06
N GLY A 461 -7.01 7.47 -14.19
CA GLY A 461 -8.18 6.63 -13.94
C GLY A 461 -8.71 6.68 -12.51
N ALA A 462 -8.46 7.76 -11.76
CA ALA A 462 -9.17 8.00 -10.51
C ALA A 462 -10.68 8.08 -10.76
N ASN A 463 -11.47 7.41 -9.92
CA ASN A 463 -12.92 7.41 -10.05
C ASN A 463 -13.50 8.84 -9.90
N PRO A 464 -14.09 9.44 -10.94
CA PRO A 464 -14.67 10.78 -10.85
C PRO A 464 -15.93 10.82 -9.97
N ASN A 465 -16.55 9.66 -9.72
CA ASN A 465 -17.73 9.50 -8.86
C ASN A 465 -17.36 9.18 -7.41
N ALA A 466 -16.08 9.31 -7.04
CA ALA A 466 -15.65 9.11 -5.66
C ALA A 466 -16.39 10.07 -4.71
N LYS A 467 -17.04 9.50 -3.69
CA LYS A 467 -17.70 10.25 -2.63
C LYS A 467 -16.73 10.43 -1.45
N ASP A 468 -16.77 11.60 -0.83
CA ASP A 468 -16.06 11.84 0.42
C ASP A 468 -16.76 11.15 1.61
N VAL A 469 -16.22 11.35 2.81
CA VAL A 469 -16.77 10.78 4.06
C VAL A 469 -18.19 11.25 4.37
N SER A 470 -18.58 12.41 3.84
CA SER A 470 -19.92 12.98 3.98
C SER A 470 -20.86 12.57 2.86
N GLY A 471 -20.41 11.71 1.93
CA GLY A 471 -21.21 11.26 0.78
C GLY A 471 -21.25 12.24 -0.39
N ILE A 472 -20.47 13.32 -0.36
CA ILE A 472 -20.45 14.35 -1.40
C ILE A 472 -19.54 13.91 -2.55
N SER A 473 -20.04 13.98 -3.79
CA SER A 473 -19.28 13.67 -5.00
C SER A 473 -18.34 14.82 -5.40
N LEU A 474 -17.29 14.54 -6.19
CA LEU A 474 -16.42 15.58 -6.73
C LEU A 474 -17.20 16.59 -7.59
N LEU A 475 -18.14 16.09 -8.38
CA LEU A 475 -19.00 16.93 -9.22
C LEU A 475 -19.79 17.91 -8.36
N ALA A 476 -20.40 17.45 -7.26
CA ALA A 476 -21.12 18.34 -6.34
C ALA A 476 -20.22 19.43 -5.72
N VAL A 477 -18.97 19.10 -5.39
CA VAL A 477 -18.00 20.11 -4.90
C VAL A 477 -17.65 21.13 -5.99
N ALA A 478 -17.45 20.69 -7.24
CA ALA A 478 -17.15 21.57 -8.37
C ALA A 478 -18.32 22.53 -8.65
N LEU A 479 -19.55 22.02 -8.68
CA LEU A 479 -20.77 22.81 -8.90
C LEU A 479 -20.95 23.87 -7.80
N LYS A 480 -20.80 23.49 -6.52
CA LYS A 480 -20.92 24.41 -5.38
C LYS A 480 -19.88 25.53 -5.40
N LYS A 481 -18.70 25.29 -5.98
CA LYS A 481 -17.62 26.28 -6.11
C LYS A 481 -17.72 27.10 -7.41
N ASN A 482 -18.71 26.85 -8.27
CA ASN A 482 -18.79 27.40 -9.63
C ASN A 482 -17.55 27.08 -10.50
N ASP A 483 -16.91 25.94 -10.27
CA ASP A 483 -15.74 25.52 -11.06
C ASP A 483 -16.21 24.78 -12.33
N ARG A 484 -16.50 25.58 -13.36
CA ARG A 484 -17.02 25.10 -14.65
C ARG A 484 -16.03 24.19 -15.37
N ALA A 485 -14.74 24.50 -15.27
CA ALA A 485 -13.68 23.74 -15.93
C ALA A 485 -13.55 22.34 -15.31
N LEU A 486 -13.53 22.27 -13.98
CA LEU A 486 -13.50 21.00 -13.27
C LEU A 486 -14.80 20.20 -13.48
N ALA A 487 -15.97 20.85 -13.43
CA ALA A 487 -17.26 20.19 -13.67
C ALA A 487 -17.30 19.54 -15.06
N LYS A 488 -16.89 20.28 -16.10
CA LYS A 488 -16.80 19.74 -17.47
C LYS A 488 -15.82 18.57 -17.56
N ALA A 489 -14.61 18.73 -17.02
CA ALA A 489 -13.58 17.69 -17.07
C ALA A 489 -13.97 16.40 -16.32
N LEU A 490 -14.75 16.51 -15.24
CA LEU A 490 -15.31 15.38 -14.51
C LEU A 490 -16.38 14.64 -15.34
N LEU A 491 -17.30 15.38 -15.95
CA LEU A 491 -18.37 14.81 -16.79
C LEU A 491 -17.81 14.13 -18.03
N GLU A 492 -16.84 14.74 -18.72
CA GLU A 492 -16.13 14.14 -19.86
C GLU A 492 -15.43 12.83 -19.50
N ARG A 493 -15.10 12.62 -18.21
CA ARG A 493 -14.45 11.41 -17.69
C ARG A 493 -15.40 10.43 -17.01
N GLY A 494 -16.72 10.63 -17.17
CA GLY A 494 -17.74 9.70 -16.68
C GLY A 494 -18.25 9.99 -15.26
N ALA A 495 -18.13 11.24 -14.77
CA ALA A 495 -18.90 11.66 -13.61
C ALA A 495 -20.40 11.54 -13.90
N ASP A 496 -21.17 10.98 -12.97
CA ASP A 496 -22.61 10.81 -13.10
C ASP A 496 -23.31 12.16 -12.84
N PRO A 497 -23.93 12.77 -13.86
CA PRO A 497 -24.67 14.03 -13.70
C PRO A 497 -25.98 13.85 -12.92
N ASN A 498 -26.39 12.60 -12.67
CA ASN A 498 -27.62 12.24 -11.98
C ASN A 498 -27.38 11.68 -10.57
N ALA A 499 -26.15 11.72 -10.08
CA ALA A 499 -25.83 11.25 -8.74
C ALA A 499 -26.50 12.14 -7.69
N ALA A 500 -27.55 11.62 -7.06
CA ALA A 500 -28.24 12.31 -5.99
C ALA A 500 -27.31 12.55 -4.79
N ASP A 501 -27.47 13.71 -4.15
CA ASP A 501 -26.80 14.04 -2.91
C ASP A 501 -27.37 13.25 -1.72
N ILE A 502 -26.87 13.53 -0.52
CA ILE A 502 -27.31 12.86 0.72
C ILE A 502 -28.77 13.13 1.09
N TYR A 503 -29.37 14.18 0.53
CA TYR A 503 -30.78 14.47 0.73
C TYR A 503 -31.61 13.68 -0.27
N GLY A 504 -31.13 13.54 -1.50
CA GLY A 504 -31.87 12.97 -2.63
C GLY A 504 -32.07 13.96 -3.77
N SER A 505 -31.45 15.13 -3.69
CA SER A 505 -31.52 16.16 -4.73
C SER A 505 -30.53 15.86 -5.84
N TYR A 506 -30.96 16.07 -7.07
CA TYR A 506 -30.14 15.86 -8.26
C TYR A 506 -29.27 17.09 -8.54
N PRO A 507 -28.05 16.92 -9.11
CA PRO A 507 -27.12 18.02 -9.37
C PRO A 507 -27.74 19.18 -10.16
N ILE A 508 -28.57 18.87 -11.16
CA ILE A 508 -29.28 19.88 -11.97
C ILE A 508 -30.21 20.76 -11.11
N ILE A 509 -30.95 20.17 -10.17
CA ILE A 509 -31.85 20.92 -9.29
C ILE A 509 -31.06 21.75 -8.29
N ASN A 510 -29.99 21.19 -7.73
CA ASN A 510 -29.13 21.91 -6.78
C ASN A 510 -28.52 23.17 -7.41
N VAL A 511 -28.09 23.12 -8.67
CA VAL A 511 -27.57 24.29 -9.40
C VAL A 511 -28.65 25.34 -9.63
N LEU A 512 -29.85 24.92 -10.05
CA LEU A 512 -30.96 25.84 -10.35
C LEU A 512 -31.49 26.54 -9.09
N CYS A 513 -31.52 25.85 -7.96
CA CYS A 513 -32.01 26.36 -6.67
C CYS A 513 -31.00 27.23 -5.90
N GLU A 514 -29.72 27.21 -6.27
CA GLU A 514 -28.65 27.83 -5.48
C GLU A 514 -28.67 29.36 -5.59
N LYS A 515 -29.26 30.00 -4.58
CA LYS A 515 -29.45 31.46 -4.52
C LYS A 515 -28.15 32.26 -4.55
N ARG A 516 -27.02 31.67 -4.15
CA ARG A 516 -25.71 32.35 -4.10
C ARG A 516 -25.04 32.49 -5.48
N LEU A 517 -25.39 31.64 -6.44
CA LEU A 517 -24.87 31.74 -7.82
C LEU A 517 -25.59 32.86 -8.58
N ALA A 518 -24.88 33.57 -9.46
CA ALA A 518 -25.52 34.50 -10.38
C ALA A 518 -26.38 33.74 -11.42
N PRO A 519 -27.46 34.32 -11.97
CA PRO A 519 -28.32 33.64 -12.95
C PRO A 519 -27.53 33.04 -14.12
N ALA A 520 -26.60 33.82 -14.71
CA ALA A 520 -25.76 33.36 -15.82
C ALA A 520 -24.84 32.19 -15.44
N ASP A 521 -24.38 32.10 -14.18
CA ASP A 521 -23.58 30.97 -13.69
C ASP A 521 -24.43 29.71 -13.53
N ARG A 522 -25.66 29.85 -13.01
CA ARG A 522 -26.61 28.74 -12.89
C ARG A 522 -26.92 28.15 -14.26
N ASP A 523 -27.19 29.01 -15.22
CA ASP A 523 -27.51 28.59 -16.59
C ASP A 523 -26.33 27.89 -17.24
N ALA A 524 -25.11 28.44 -17.10
CA ALA A 524 -23.91 27.82 -17.64
C ALA A 524 -23.64 26.43 -17.05
N LEU A 525 -23.74 26.28 -15.73
CA LEU A 525 -23.55 24.99 -15.06
C LEU A 525 -24.67 23.99 -15.40
N ALA A 526 -25.91 24.46 -15.48
CA ALA A 526 -27.06 23.64 -15.86
C ALA A 526 -26.94 23.16 -17.32
N ARG A 527 -26.48 24.02 -18.24
CA ARG A 527 -26.18 23.62 -19.63
C ARG A 527 -25.12 22.53 -19.68
N ILE A 528 -24.01 22.70 -18.97
CA ILE A 528 -22.94 21.69 -18.89
C ILE A 528 -23.51 20.34 -18.42
N LEU A 529 -24.35 20.34 -17.36
CA LEU A 529 -24.98 19.13 -16.86
C LEU A 529 -25.94 18.48 -17.87
N LEU A 530 -26.80 19.28 -18.50
CA LEU A 530 -27.80 18.79 -19.49
C LEU A 530 -27.13 18.26 -20.75
N GLU A 531 -26.06 18.90 -21.24
CA GLU A 531 -25.27 18.42 -22.38
C GLU A 531 -24.61 17.06 -22.11
N HIS A 532 -24.33 16.74 -20.84
CA HIS A 532 -23.73 15.48 -20.43
C HIS A 532 -24.75 14.47 -19.88
N GLY A 533 -26.05 14.67 -20.12
CA GLY A 533 -27.10 13.68 -19.81
C GLY A 533 -27.73 13.81 -18.42
N ALA A 534 -27.71 14.99 -17.82
CA ALA A 534 -28.53 15.25 -16.63
C ALA A 534 -30.02 15.15 -16.96
N ARG A 535 -30.75 14.40 -16.13
CA ARG A 535 -32.18 14.17 -16.26
C ARG A 535 -32.98 15.30 -15.64
N ALA A 536 -33.83 15.93 -16.43
CA ALA A 536 -34.66 17.04 -15.98
C ALA A 536 -36.05 16.63 -15.44
N ASP A 537 -36.43 15.35 -15.58
CA ASP A 537 -37.71 14.79 -15.12
C ASP A 537 -37.81 14.59 -13.61
N ARG A 538 -36.66 14.65 -12.92
CA ARG A 538 -36.56 14.38 -11.49
C ARG A 538 -37.09 15.56 -10.67
N LYS A 539 -37.76 15.21 -9.57
CA LYS A 539 -38.29 16.16 -8.59
C LYS A 539 -37.34 16.30 -7.42
N ASP A 540 -37.30 17.48 -6.81
CA ASP A 540 -36.68 17.67 -5.51
C ASP A 540 -37.58 17.18 -4.35
N HIS A 541 -37.09 17.39 -3.13
CA HIS A 541 -37.78 17.10 -1.87
C HIS A 541 -39.13 17.82 -1.70
N TRP A 542 -39.33 18.94 -2.40
CA TRP A 542 -40.55 19.74 -2.37
C TRP A 542 -41.50 19.40 -3.53
N GLY A 543 -41.15 18.38 -4.33
CA GLY A 543 -41.92 17.91 -5.48
C GLY A 543 -41.75 18.74 -6.74
N VAL A 544 -40.80 19.68 -6.77
CA VAL A 544 -40.59 20.64 -7.85
C VAL A 544 -39.55 20.11 -8.84
N THR A 545 -39.81 20.24 -10.14
CA THR A 545 -38.93 19.77 -11.21
C THR A 545 -37.98 20.86 -11.71
N ALA A 546 -36.99 20.48 -12.53
CA ALA A 546 -36.12 21.44 -13.20
C ALA A 546 -36.89 22.42 -14.10
N VAL A 547 -37.97 21.95 -14.73
CA VAL A 547 -38.87 22.78 -15.55
C VAL A 547 -39.49 23.89 -14.70
N GLU A 548 -40.04 23.56 -13.54
CA GLU A 548 -40.71 24.52 -12.68
C GLU A 548 -39.72 25.51 -12.04
N HIS A 549 -38.53 25.05 -11.65
CA HIS A 549 -37.45 25.92 -11.13
C HIS A 549 -36.88 26.89 -12.17
N THR A 550 -36.98 26.58 -13.46
CA THR A 550 -36.49 27.47 -14.53
C THR A 550 -37.57 28.35 -15.11
N VAL A 551 -38.71 27.78 -15.48
CA VAL A 551 -39.74 28.47 -16.24
C VAL A 551 -40.48 29.51 -15.41
N VAL A 552 -40.80 29.20 -14.14
CA VAL A 552 -41.56 30.12 -13.29
C VAL A 552 -40.82 31.44 -13.06
N PRO A 553 -39.53 31.46 -12.64
CA PRO A 553 -38.79 32.72 -12.48
C PRO A 553 -38.62 33.52 -13.77
N ILE A 554 -38.46 32.84 -14.93
CA ILE A 554 -38.33 33.49 -16.24
C ILE A 554 -39.64 34.20 -16.62
N LEU A 555 -40.79 33.53 -16.45
CA LEU A 555 -42.09 34.08 -16.81
C LEU A 555 -42.62 35.11 -15.81
N GLU A 556 -42.25 35.02 -14.54
CA GLU A 556 -42.65 35.98 -13.50
C GLU A 556 -41.75 37.23 -13.44
N GLY A 557 -40.73 37.32 -14.30
CA GLY A 557 -39.88 38.50 -14.43
C GLY A 557 -38.95 38.76 -13.24
N ILE A 558 -38.82 37.78 -12.33
CA ILE A 558 -37.96 37.87 -11.13
C ILE A 558 -36.47 37.71 -11.53
N ALA A 559 -36.18 37.23 -12.75
CA ALA A 559 -34.85 37.18 -13.35
C ALA A 559 -34.80 37.94 -14.69
N LEU A 560 -34.21 39.14 -14.72
CA LEU A 560 -33.98 39.97 -15.92
C LEU A 560 -32.52 40.43 -15.99
N PRO A 561 -31.91 40.61 -17.19
CA PRO A 561 -31.63 39.67 -18.29
C PRO A 561 -30.10 39.39 -18.40
N PRO A 562 -29.62 38.53 -19.34
CA PRO A 562 -29.25 39.06 -20.67
C PRO A 562 -29.69 38.13 -21.81
N SER A 563 -30.19 38.73 -22.91
CA SER A 563 -30.57 38.06 -24.17
C SER A 563 -31.61 36.94 -24.04
N ASN A 564 -32.85 37.20 -24.46
CA ASN A 564 -33.94 36.22 -24.55
C ASN A 564 -33.51 34.86 -25.15
N SER A 565 -32.55 34.84 -26.07
CA SER A 565 -32.03 33.62 -26.70
C SER A 565 -31.42 32.61 -25.72
N GLU A 566 -30.74 33.08 -24.67
CA GLU A 566 -30.01 32.22 -23.73
C GLU A 566 -30.93 31.49 -22.73
N ASN A 567 -31.97 32.19 -22.27
CA ASN A 567 -33.00 31.64 -21.39
C ASN A 567 -33.90 30.64 -22.14
N ILE A 568 -34.18 30.90 -23.42
CA ILE A 568 -34.90 29.96 -24.27
C ILE A 568 -34.07 28.69 -24.48
N SER A 569 -32.75 28.85 -24.68
CA SER A 569 -31.84 27.71 -24.92
C SER A 569 -31.81 26.73 -23.75
N ILE A 570 -31.86 27.21 -22.49
CA ILE A 570 -31.87 26.30 -21.33
C ILE A 570 -33.21 25.56 -21.17
N VAL A 571 -34.34 26.23 -21.44
CA VAL A 571 -35.66 25.57 -21.40
C VAL A 571 -35.76 24.49 -22.48
N GLU A 572 -35.27 24.76 -23.69
CA GLU A 572 -35.19 23.74 -24.75
C GLU A 572 -34.31 22.55 -24.34
N LEU A 573 -33.16 22.80 -23.71
CA LEU A 573 -32.28 21.73 -23.23
C LEU A 573 -32.91 20.90 -22.11
N ILE A 574 -33.69 21.53 -21.22
CA ILE A 574 -34.44 20.84 -20.16
C ILE A 574 -35.48 19.92 -20.75
N LEU A 575 -36.30 20.41 -21.69
CA LEU A 575 -37.35 19.62 -22.35
C LEU A 575 -36.74 18.47 -23.16
N ARG A 576 -35.64 18.73 -23.87
CA ARG A 576 -34.90 17.69 -24.60
C ARG A 576 -34.36 16.58 -23.69
N ASN A 577 -33.97 16.90 -22.46
CA ASN A 577 -33.43 15.96 -21.48
C ASN A 577 -34.49 15.40 -20.51
N GLY A 578 -35.72 15.23 -21.01
CA GLY A 578 -36.80 14.55 -20.29
C GLY A 578 -37.68 15.45 -19.43
N GLY A 579 -37.52 16.77 -19.50
CA GLY A 579 -38.48 17.70 -18.89
C GLY A 579 -39.89 17.48 -19.44
N ASP A 580 -40.88 17.35 -18.55
CA ASP A 580 -42.26 17.09 -18.96
C ASP A 580 -42.91 18.37 -19.52
N ALA A 581 -43.10 18.39 -20.84
CA ALA A 581 -43.74 19.49 -21.55
C ALA A 581 -45.23 19.68 -21.17
N ASN A 582 -45.85 18.66 -20.56
CA ASN A 582 -47.23 18.65 -20.10
C ASN A 582 -47.36 18.87 -18.59
N GLN A 583 -46.25 19.22 -17.91
CA GLN A 583 -46.24 19.35 -16.46
C GLN A 583 -47.23 20.42 -15.96
N SER A 584 -47.94 20.09 -14.88
CA SER A 584 -48.69 21.06 -14.06
C SER A 584 -47.75 21.72 -13.04
N LEU A 585 -47.75 23.05 -13.02
CA LEU A 585 -46.87 23.88 -12.18
C LEU A 585 -47.48 24.06 -10.79
N SER A 586 -47.19 23.11 -9.90
CA SER A 586 -47.80 22.99 -8.57
C SER A 586 -47.62 24.18 -7.63
N LYS A 587 -46.57 25.00 -7.83
CA LYS A 587 -46.28 26.18 -7.01
C LYS A 587 -46.92 27.45 -7.54
N VAL A 588 -47.48 27.42 -8.75
CA VAL A 588 -48.18 28.55 -9.34
C VAL A 588 -49.67 28.46 -8.99
N ALA A 589 -50.27 29.58 -8.60
CA ALA A 589 -51.70 29.62 -8.30
C ALA A 589 -52.53 29.18 -9.50
N GLY A 590 -53.43 28.23 -9.26
CA GLY A 590 -54.25 27.58 -10.29
C GLY A 590 -53.60 26.37 -10.98
N GLU A 591 -52.38 26.03 -10.59
CA GLU A 591 -51.62 24.88 -11.11
C GLU A 591 -51.71 24.74 -12.65
N PRO A 592 -51.43 25.83 -13.39
CA PRO A 592 -51.48 25.81 -14.84
C PRO A 592 -50.49 24.78 -15.40
N THR A 593 -50.80 24.27 -16.59
CA THR A 593 -49.82 23.51 -17.37
C THR A 593 -48.68 24.44 -17.81
N LEU A 594 -47.50 23.88 -18.09
CA LEU A 594 -46.38 24.62 -18.66
C LEU A 594 -46.81 25.50 -19.85
N LEU A 595 -47.57 24.91 -20.77
CA LEU A 595 -48.04 25.58 -21.98
C LEU A 595 -49.06 26.69 -21.68
N THR A 596 -50.06 26.44 -20.83
CA THR A 596 -51.06 27.45 -20.47
C THR A 596 -50.45 28.62 -19.70
N HIS A 597 -49.47 28.36 -18.83
CA HIS A 597 -48.76 29.40 -18.08
C HIS A 597 -47.87 30.26 -18.99
N ALA A 598 -47.11 29.64 -19.90
CA ALA A 598 -46.28 30.37 -20.86
C ALA A 598 -47.11 31.30 -21.75
N LEU A 599 -48.28 30.85 -22.22
CA LEU A 599 -49.19 31.66 -23.02
C LEU A 599 -49.83 32.80 -22.21
N ASP A 600 -50.24 32.56 -20.96
CA ASP A 600 -50.85 33.59 -20.11
C ASP A 600 -49.90 34.75 -19.80
N ARG A 601 -48.60 34.45 -19.63
CA ARG A 601 -47.51 35.40 -19.38
C ARG A 601 -46.85 35.96 -20.65
N SER A 602 -47.39 35.67 -21.83
CA SER A 602 -46.83 36.12 -23.14
C SER A 602 -45.41 35.59 -23.44
N GLY A 603 -45.01 34.46 -22.86
CA GLY A 603 -43.74 33.78 -23.09
C GLY A 603 -43.76 32.93 -24.37
N TRP A 604 -43.94 33.55 -25.53
CA TRP A 604 -44.15 32.88 -26.82
C TRP A 604 -43.09 31.83 -27.15
N ALA A 605 -41.81 32.15 -26.95
CA ALA A 605 -40.72 31.24 -27.29
C ALA A 605 -40.72 29.97 -26.40
N ILE A 606 -41.12 30.09 -25.13
CA ILE A 606 -41.25 28.94 -24.22
C ILE A 606 -42.46 28.08 -24.64
N ALA A 607 -43.57 28.71 -25.03
CA ALA A 607 -44.74 27.99 -25.54
C ALA A 607 -44.43 27.23 -26.84
N ALA A 608 -43.71 27.87 -27.78
CA ALA A 608 -43.26 27.23 -29.01
C ALA A 608 -42.30 26.06 -28.74
N ALA A 609 -41.33 26.25 -27.83
CA ALA A 609 -40.43 25.18 -27.40
C ALA A 609 -41.20 24.00 -26.78
N ALA A 610 -42.13 24.27 -25.84
CA ALA A 610 -42.94 23.23 -25.21
C ALA A 610 -43.72 22.40 -26.25
N LEU A 611 -44.35 23.04 -27.23
CA LEU A 611 -45.09 22.35 -28.30
C LEU A 611 -44.18 21.53 -29.21
N ARG A 612 -42.99 22.03 -29.54
CA ARG A 612 -41.98 21.29 -30.31
C ARG A 612 -41.54 20.01 -29.60
N TYR A 613 -41.48 20.01 -28.27
CA TYR A 613 -41.09 18.87 -27.44
C TYR A 613 -42.29 18.08 -26.88
N GLY A 614 -43.48 18.21 -27.48
CA GLY A 614 -44.62 17.32 -27.21
C GLY A 614 -45.61 17.80 -26.15
N ALA A 615 -45.68 19.10 -25.86
CA ALA A 615 -46.80 19.65 -25.11
C ALA A 615 -48.11 19.41 -25.87
N ASN A 616 -49.14 18.94 -25.16
CA ASN A 616 -50.46 18.70 -25.70
C ASN A 616 -51.23 20.03 -25.75
N PRO A 617 -51.56 20.56 -26.94
CA PRO A 617 -52.25 21.84 -27.06
C PRO A 617 -53.71 21.81 -26.57
N ASN A 618 -54.22 20.63 -26.22
CA ASN A 618 -55.59 20.42 -25.72
C ASN A 618 -55.65 20.11 -24.22
N LEU A 619 -54.51 20.02 -23.54
CA LEU A 619 -54.49 19.74 -22.10
C LEU A 619 -55.07 20.91 -21.31
N MET A 620 -56.07 20.65 -20.49
CA MET A 620 -56.68 21.66 -19.62
C MET A 620 -55.86 21.82 -18.34
N ASP A 621 -55.74 23.06 -17.85
CA ASP A 621 -55.31 23.30 -16.47
C ASP A 621 -56.41 22.97 -15.45
N LYS A 622 -56.12 23.14 -14.15
CA LYS A 622 -57.09 22.85 -13.08
C LYS A 622 -58.31 23.79 -13.10
N GLU A 623 -58.20 24.97 -13.70
CA GLU A 623 -59.33 25.87 -13.94
C GLU A 623 -60.19 25.45 -15.14
N GLY A 624 -59.77 24.42 -15.88
CA GLY A 624 -60.46 23.94 -17.06
C GLY A 624 -60.24 24.80 -18.30
N ARG A 625 -59.11 25.52 -18.38
CA ARG A 625 -58.77 26.37 -19.53
C ARG A 625 -57.86 25.61 -20.48
N THR A 626 -58.16 25.63 -21.77
CA THR A 626 -57.28 25.09 -22.81
C THR A 626 -56.30 26.17 -23.29
N PRO A 627 -55.09 25.78 -23.75
CA PRO A 627 -54.14 26.68 -24.39
C PRO A 627 -54.77 27.55 -25.48
N LEU A 628 -55.59 26.95 -26.34
CA LEU A 628 -56.26 27.66 -27.44
C LEU A 628 -57.26 28.71 -26.92
N LEU A 629 -58.12 28.35 -25.97
CA LEU A 629 -59.09 29.26 -25.39
C LEU A 629 -58.40 30.45 -24.69
N LEU A 630 -57.28 30.19 -24.00
CA LEU A 630 -56.46 31.23 -23.38
C LEU A 630 -55.85 32.19 -24.41
N SER A 631 -55.28 31.66 -25.50
CA SER A 631 -54.69 32.48 -26.57
C SER A 631 -55.73 33.35 -27.28
N VAL A 632 -56.94 32.82 -27.50
CA VAL A 632 -58.07 33.61 -28.04
C VAL A 632 -58.45 34.74 -27.08
N ARG A 633 -58.63 34.43 -25.78
CA ARG A 633 -58.98 35.47 -24.78
C ARG A 633 -57.96 36.59 -24.68
N LYS A 634 -56.70 36.31 -24.99
CA LYS A 634 -55.59 37.28 -25.01
C LYS A 634 -55.47 38.03 -26.34
N GLY A 635 -56.21 37.65 -27.38
CA GLY A 635 -56.13 38.27 -28.70
C GLY A 635 -54.85 37.93 -29.48
N SER A 636 -54.15 36.82 -29.15
CA SER A 636 -52.87 36.48 -29.79
C SER A 636 -53.05 35.62 -31.04
N VAL A 637 -53.10 36.24 -32.21
CA VAL A 637 -53.26 35.57 -33.52
C VAL A 637 -52.14 34.56 -33.76
N GLU A 638 -50.89 34.93 -33.46
CA GLU A 638 -49.71 34.07 -33.64
C GLU A 638 -49.78 32.81 -32.77
N ALA A 639 -50.17 32.95 -31.49
CA ALA A 639 -50.31 31.81 -30.59
C ALA A 639 -51.45 30.88 -31.02
N VAL A 640 -52.58 31.44 -31.48
CA VAL A 640 -53.71 30.66 -32.03
C VAL A 640 -53.25 29.88 -33.27
N GLY A 641 -52.53 30.53 -34.20
CA GLY A 641 -52.00 29.88 -35.39
C GLY A 641 -51.03 28.75 -35.07
N LEU A 642 -50.09 28.99 -34.15
CA LEU A 642 -49.10 28.01 -33.72
C LEU A 642 -49.75 26.81 -33.01
N LEU A 643 -50.74 27.04 -32.14
CA LEU A 643 -51.49 25.97 -31.48
C LEU A 643 -52.29 25.10 -32.47
N ILE A 644 -52.95 25.73 -33.45
CA ILE A 644 -53.68 25.03 -34.52
C ILE A 644 -52.73 24.16 -35.33
N GLN A 645 -51.56 24.67 -35.71
CA GLN A 645 -50.54 23.89 -36.43
C GLN A 645 -50.10 22.64 -35.66
N HIS A 646 -50.06 22.73 -34.32
CA HIS A 646 -49.72 21.62 -33.43
C HIS A 646 -50.93 20.74 -33.03
N GLY A 647 -52.11 20.92 -33.63
CA GLY A 647 -53.26 20.05 -33.43
C GLY A 647 -54.24 20.49 -32.32
N ALA A 648 -54.32 21.79 -32.04
CA ALA A 648 -55.34 22.32 -31.14
C ALA A 648 -56.76 22.12 -31.71
N MET A 649 -57.66 21.58 -30.88
CA MET A 649 -59.05 21.35 -31.21
C MET A 649 -59.82 22.67 -31.15
N VAL A 650 -60.25 23.17 -32.31
CA VAL A 650 -60.92 24.47 -32.45
C VAL A 650 -62.33 24.52 -31.83
N ASN A 651 -62.93 23.36 -31.53
CA ASN A 651 -64.25 23.21 -30.91
C ASN A 651 -64.16 22.61 -29.49
N TYR A 652 -63.11 22.96 -28.73
CA TYR A 652 -62.85 22.48 -27.38
C TYR A 652 -62.30 23.60 -26.47
N PRO A 653 -62.71 23.70 -25.19
CA PRO A 653 -63.67 22.85 -24.49
C PRO A 653 -65.12 23.16 -24.89
N ARG A 654 -66.02 22.18 -24.85
CA ARG A 654 -67.43 22.35 -25.28
C ARG A 654 -68.19 23.37 -24.44
N GLN A 655 -67.81 23.56 -23.17
CA GLN A 655 -68.44 24.52 -22.27
C GLN A 655 -68.15 25.99 -22.66
N SER A 656 -67.06 26.25 -23.40
CA SER A 656 -66.68 27.60 -23.84
C SER A 656 -65.91 27.50 -25.15
N LEU A 657 -66.62 27.66 -26.26
CA LEU A 657 -66.04 27.50 -27.59
C LEU A 657 -65.14 28.68 -27.96
N PRO A 658 -63.91 28.43 -28.44
CA PRO A 658 -62.98 29.47 -28.85
C PRO A 658 -63.57 30.47 -29.87
N LEU A 659 -64.40 30.00 -30.82
CA LEU A 659 -65.01 30.87 -31.82
C LEU A 659 -66.00 31.89 -31.23
N ASP A 660 -66.82 31.47 -30.27
CA ASP A 660 -67.81 32.35 -29.65
C ASP A 660 -67.13 33.42 -28.79
N VAL A 661 -66.03 33.06 -28.13
CA VAL A 661 -65.20 34.00 -27.38
C VAL A 661 -64.55 35.02 -28.34
N ALA A 662 -63.95 34.58 -29.45
CA ALA A 662 -63.36 35.48 -30.44
C ALA A 662 -64.39 36.46 -31.04
N LEU A 663 -65.62 35.98 -31.30
CA LEU A 663 -66.72 36.82 -31.78
C LEU A 663 -67.14 37.87 -30.74
N SER A 664 -67.18 37.49 -29.45
CA SER A 664 -67.51 38.42 -28.37
C SER A 664 -66.46 39.52 -28.14
N GLN A 665 -65.20 39.23 -28.49
CA GLN A 665 -64.08 40.18 -28.37
C GLN A 665 -63.92 41.06 -29.62
N GLY A 666 -64.52 40.67 -30.75
CA GLY A 666 -64.41 41.40 -32.01
C GLY A 666 -63.13 41.12 -32.80
N ASP A 667 -62.38 40.05 -32.47
CA ASP A 667 -61.10 39.72 -33.10
C ASP A 667 -61.29 39.09 -34.48
N THR A 668 -61.48 39.94 -35.50
CA THR A 668 -61.78 39.52 -36.88
C THR A 668 -60.75 38.56 -37.48
N GLU A 669 -59.46 38.75 -37.19
CA GLU A 669 -58.38 37.88 -37.65
C GLU A 669 -58.47 36.48 -37.02
N ILE A 670 -58.65 36.39 -35.70
CA ILE A 670 -58.81 35.11 -34.98
C ILE A 670 -60.09 34.39 -35.42
N VAL A 671 -61.19 35.12 -35.62
CA VAL A 671 -62.45 34.57 -36.14
C VAL A 671 -62.24 33.96 -37.53
N SER A 672 -61.51 34.65 -38.41
CA SER A 672 -61.22 34.15 -39.76
C SER A 672 -60.37 32.87 -39.70
N LEU A 673 -59.34 32.86 -38.84
CA LEU A 673 -58.42 31.75 -38.64
C LEU A 673 -59.16 30.52 -38.08
N LEU A 674 -59.96 30.68 -37.03
CA LEU A 674 -60.74 29.59 -36.44
C LEU A 674 -61.78 29.03 -37.42
N ARG A 675 -62.49 29.88 -38.17
CA ARG A 675 -63.45 29.42 -39.19
C ARG A 675 -62.78 28.64 -40.32
N SER A 676 -61.58 29.06 -40.74
CA SER A 676 -60.81 28.36 -41.77
C SER A 676 -60.44 26.93 -41.37
N GLN A 677 -60.42 26.64 -40.07
CA GLN A 677 -60.09 25.33 -39.48
C GLN A 677 -61.33 24.56 -38.99
N GLY A 678 -62.54 24.98 -39.36
CA GLY A 678 -63.78 24.27 -39.05
C GLY A 678 -64.37 24.55 -37.67
N ALA A 679 -64.06 25.70 -37.06
CA ALA A 679 -64.70 26.11 -35.81
C ALA A 679 -66.20 26.41 -36.02
N VAL A 680 -67.04 25.95 -35.08
CA VAL A 680 -68.49 26.19 -35.05
C VAL A 680 -68.88 27.00 -33.83
N SER A 681 -69.95 27.79 -33.98
CA SER A 681 -70.55 28.55 -32.88
C SER A 681 -71.52 27.65 -32.09
N ALA A 682 -71.66 27.89 -30.79
CA ALA A 682 -72.63 27.20 -29.91
C ALA A 682 -74.04 27.16 -30.51
N ALA A 683 -74.46 28.21 -31.23
CA ALA A 683 -75.75 28.30 -31.89
C ALA A 683 -75.97 27.29 -33.03
N LYS A 684 -74.94 26.55 -33.47
CA LYS A 684 -74.99 25.57 -34.57
C LYS A 684 -74.65 24.13 -34.14
N LEU A 685 -74.42 23.86 -32.86
CA LEU A 685 -74.16 22.50 -32.37
C LEU A 685 -75.47 21.76 -32.11
N PRO A 686 -75.63 20.50 -32.56
CA PRO A 686 -76.84 19.71 -32.31
C PRO A 686 -76.95 19.31 -30.82
N ASP A 687 -78.12 19.51 -30.21
CA ASP A 687 -78.44 19.25 -28.79
C ASP A 687 -78.24 17.80 -28.29
N SER A 688 -77.84 16.85 -29.15
CA SER A 688 -77.82 15.41 -28.84
C SER A 688 -76.48 14.84 -28.38
N THR A 689 -75.47 15.65 -28.07
CA THR A 689 -74.20 15.18 -27.50
C THR A 689 -73.89 15.81 -26.14
N VAL A 690 -74.91 15.93 -25.30
CA VAL A 690 -74.81 16.31 -23.89
C VAL A 690 -74.78 15.03 -23.06
N HIS A 691 -73.61 14.41 -22.91
CA HIS A 691 -73.19 13.61 -21.75
C HIS A 691 -71.68 13.41 -21.80
#